data_AF-A0A7X8VN98-F1
#
_entry.id   AF-A0A7X8VN98-F1
#
_cell.length_a   1.000
_cell.length_b   1.000
_cell.length_c   1.000
_cell.angle_alpha   90.00
_cell.angle_beta   90.00
_cell.angle_gamma   90.00
#
_symmetry.space_group_name_H-M   'P 1'
#
loop_
_entity.id
_entity.type
_entity.pdbx_description
1 polymer ?
#
loop_
_entity_poly.entity_id
_entity_poly.type
_entity_poly.pdbx_seq_one_letter_code
_entity_poly.pdbx_strand_id
1 'polypeptide(L)'
;MPRLLLLTCFICFFSVRLPADMSQGWSANRWDGYQPWAKHELMDGVLHIYDVESKHGFGWRSHRLYEAQSGDSVQISAKVKGRGTVAFQLQYFAPDGKKWLGVDPHSSSAQLSDEWQLRSFSLPVSNLDKGATGKFMPTFLGRQGTELFIDDIKIEVIEGKYRGDFLFPMHWQVFIDINKDLQSPLLELPQSLDGKTAQSFSLDSGQISFKGLFEPAKVGNCAWLYAELEAPFACDYSIGAGADYFMKLHVNGETIIDTLDSGNADFPPHFSNYVKTVRLRQGKNIFAVKFLTGGNASPAISLGGPHELRQLSSVLNVTELFQFDDYVSPAQRSGDPQLIVGILTDGMESKYHYGYYKAGSSIEFAGKTWRLPTRGGDAFFATGLRLREMDKPGSMIFKLGEKFNLELQQIDNNPNLQVSFRENEKVLERMEFPKAALPADIILAANHNQYHVNMLSIQDSKLRAFSAAADFSELGEFTSSVALVNCGAAVSNYFTGLAKKEMKSNTVPFKLALDESFDPVKAGWNLIWQDEFNGSEVDWENTWMNSPWNPIPRNREQASVKNGMLHIRCDFSKRPEDSKDKRPYIGKTVGLYSQKRFGYGYYEARLKFTKKPGWWAAFWMFDEGRNMSVGGGYELDIFEDYSTRRGAAVIANNLHVTYGPNMRSYGYHFELPGSLDEFYVIGCKWTPFEFSTYLNGKLVKTSARHSPYNSCTYDAINHGFGTTDLYLSISGQAGNSGGWATGEYSEEYLVDYVRAYEYPRERDPSIRFSKTPPKSVFKSAEQLNFELDVRPSAKSGSPIKTVYLFDGGNLIDYKTKAPYSFSLAIDQATYKDTVWASAGRSGKPANLDSYPHFFRAAVQDEEGMVAYTEIFPVICDMQGGQPYQGAAAKVPGSLKATSFDQGGQNIASYKQERGGFPDGVEKFSRKAMHLREAGEWVNYSIEAEQSGKYQVELERREYRRDEWPMRALLLIDGVYVGDFLAEKGELKAVLPNVSLSKGKHLITLISACSYGVWPESLQFTLNTPF
;
A
#
# COMPACT_ATOMS: atom_id res chain seq x y z
N MET A 1 39.94 65.03 8.95
CA MET A 1 41.03 64.03 9.09
C MET A 1 40.68 63.13 10.27
N PRO A 2 40.94 61.80 10.27
CA PRO A 2 41.28 60.85 9.19
C PRO A 2 40.13 59.84 8.91
N ARG A 3 39.83 59.47 7.65
CA ARG A 3 40.19 58.22 6.93
C ARG A 3 39.99 56.92 7.73
N LEU A 4 38.92 56.17 7.44
CA LEU A 4 38.79 54.74 7.69
C LEU A 4 38.55 54.01 6.35
N LEU A 5 39.43 53.07 6.02
CA LEU A 5 39.43 52.29 4.79
C LEU A 5 38.31 51.24 4.78
N LEU A 6 37.72 51.02 3.60
CA LEU A 6 36.94 49.84 3.24
C LEU A 6 37.79 48.56 3.41
N LEU A 7 37.20 47.52 4.00
CA LEU A 7 37.57 46.13 3.75
C LEU A 7 36.33 45.36 3.30
N THR A 8 36.23 45.13 2.00
CA THR A 8 35.32 44.20 1.35
C THR A 8 35.85 42.77 1.55
N CYS A 9 35.20 41.96 2.40
CA CYS A 9 35.40 40.52 2.40
C CYS A 9 34.53 39.90 1.30
N PHE A 10 35.12 39.73 0.10
CA PHE A 10 34.66 38.74 -0.86
C PHE A 10 34.93 37.34 -0.28
N ILE A 11 33.91 36.64 0.20
CA ILE A 11 33.97 35.19 0.38
C ILE A 11 33.66 34.58 -0.99
N CYS A 12 34.68 34.46 -1.83
CA CYS A 12 34.65 33.56 -2.97
C CYS A 12 34.66 32.12 -2.44
N PHE A 13 33.56 31.38 -2.62
CA PHE A 13 33.59 29.92 -2.52
C PHE A 13 34.39 29.37 -3.69
N PHE A 14 35.71 29.33 -3.55
CA PHE A 14 36.53 28.41 -4.34
C PHE A 14 36.26 27.00 -3.82
N SER A 15 35.59 26.18 -4.62
CA SER A 15 35.66 24.73 -4.45
C SER A 15 37.09 24.31 -4.78
N VAL A 16 37.93 24.19 -3.75
CA VAL A 16 39.23 23.55 -3.88
C VAL A 16 38.95 22.07 -4.13
N ARG A 17 38.98 21.64 -5.39
CA ARG A 17 39.13 20.22 -5.73
C ARG A 17 40.54 19.81 -5.35
N LEU A 18 40.68 19.18 -4.18
CA LEU A 18 41.82 18.30 -3.93
C LEU A 18 41.45 16.93 -4.54
N PRO A 19 42.22 16.36 -5.50
CA PRO A 19 42.10 14.95 -5.80
C PRO A 19 42.46 14.18 -4.53
N ALA A 20 41.57 13.29 -4.09
CA ALA A 20 41.91 12.33 -3.05
C ALA A 20 42.89 11.35 -3.68
N ASP A 21 44.15 11.36 -3.24
CA ASP A 21 45.05 10.24 -3.51
C ASP A 21 44.45 9.00 -2.82
N MET A 22 43.84 8.11 -3.60
CA MET A 22 43.21 6.88 -3.11
C MET A 22 44.17 6.02 -2.28
N SER A 23 45.49 6.17 -2.49
CA SER A 23 46.54 5.48 -1.71
C SER A 23 46.69 5.97 -0.27
N GLN A 24 46.26 7.19 0.05
CA GLN A 24 46.40 7.80 1.38
C GLN A 24 45.14 7.60 2.26
N GLY A 25 43.96 7.50 1.63
CA GLY A 25 42.67 7.55 2.33
C GLY A 25 41.90 6.24 2.46
N TRP A 26 42.27 5.18 1.73
CA TRP A 26 41.52 3.92 1.66
C TRP A 26 42.45 2.71 1.69
N SER A 27 41.98 1.60 2.25
CA SER A 27 42.70 0.32 2.22
C SER A 27 41.77 -0.87 2.10
N ALA A 28 42.32 -1.99 1.62
CA ALA A 28 41.62 -3.27 1.58
C ALA A 28 41.17 -3.68 3.00
N ASN A 29 39.92 -4.05 3.13
CA ASN A 29 39.35 -4.63 4.34
C ASN A 29 39.81 -6.07 4.49
N ARG A 30 40.60 -6.35 5.54
CA ARG A 30 41.20 -7.67 5.80
C ARG A 30 40.27 -8.61 6.58
N TRP A 31 38.98 -8.62 6.28
CA TRP A 31 38.05 -9.60 6.84
C TRP A 31 38.26 -10.97 6.17
N ASP A 32 38.51 -12.03 6.95
CA ASP A 32 38.90 -13.35 6.43
C ASP A 32 37.93 -13.95 5.40
N GLY A 33 36.65 -13.53 5.41
CA GLY A 33 35.67 -13.91 4.39
C GLY A 33 36.09 -13.52 2.97
N TYR A 34 36.90 -12.48 2.77
CA TYR A 34 37.39 -12.07 1.45
C TYR A 34 38.65 -12.82 0.98
N GLN A 35 39.06 -13.90 1.64
CA GLN A 35 40.12 -14.78 1.12
C GLN A 35 39.57 -15.73 0.04
N PRO A 36 40.32 -16.01 -1.05
CA PRO A 36 41.57 -15.35 -1.44
C PRO A 36 41.34 -13.87 -1.82
N TRP A 37 42.25 -13.01 -1.38
CA TRP A 37 42.11 -11.55 -1.51
C TRP A 37 42.15 -11.12 -2.98
N ALA A 38 41.24 -10.21 -3.35
CA ALA A 38 41.26 -9.57 -4.66
C ALA A 38 42.60 -8.89 -4.94
N LYS A 39 43.06 -9.01 -6.18
CA LYS A 39 44.22 -8.24 -6.66
C LYS A 39 43.81 -6.78 -6.86
N HIS A 40 44.77 -5.89 -6.70
CA HIS A 40 44.55 -4.47 -6.92
C HIS A 40 45.83 -3.76 -7.33
N GLU A 41 45.66 -2.64 -8.04
CA GLU A 41 46.72 -1.74 -8.45
C GLU A 41 46.21 -0.30 -8.52
N LEU A 42 47.12 0.66 -8.45
CA LEU A 42 46.82 2.08 -8.59
C LEU A 42 47.43 2.58 -9.91
N MET A 43 46.60 3.07 -10.83
CA MET A 43 46.99 3.56 -12.15
C MET A 43 46.53 5.00 -12.30
N ASP A 44 47.47 5.95 -12.37
CA ASP A 44 47.18 7.39 -12.53
C ASP A 44 46.13 7.95 -11.54
N GLY A 45 46.18 7.48 -10.29
CA GLY A 45 45.24 7.87 -9.22
C GLY A 45 43.93 7.08 -9.17
N VAL A 46 43.68 6.22 -10.16
CA VAL A 46 42.52 5.31 -10.20
C VAL A 46 42.87 4.01 -9.49
N LEU A 47 42.00 3.58 -8.57
CA LEU A 47 42.10 2.26 -7.95
C LEU A 47 41.43 1.22 -8.85
N HIS A 48 42.21 0.23 -9.28
CA HIS A 48 41.74 -0.92 -10.04
C HIS A 48 41.78 -2.17 -9.16
N ILE A 49 40.65 -2.88 -9.05
CA ILE A 49 40.47 -4.12 -8.30
C ILE A 49 39.97 -5.20 -9.25
N TYR A 50 40.64 -6.35 -9.27
CA TYR A 50 40.39 -7.44 -10.22
C TYR A 50 40.73 -8.80 -9.61
N ASP A 51 40.47 -9.89 -10.36
CA ASP A 51 40.65 -11.28 -9.90
C ASP A 51 39.98 -11.54 -8.54
N VAL A 52 38.71 -11.11 -8.42
CA VAL A 52 37.93 -11.28 -7.18
C VAL A 52 37.40 -12.71 -7.11
N GLU A 53 38.18 -13.61 -6.53
CA GLU A 53 37.88 -15.04 -6.46
C GLU A 53 37.04 -15.45 -5.24
N SER A 54 37.07 -14.68 -4.14
CA SER A 54 36.29 -15.02 -2.94
C SER A 54 34.79 -15.01 -3.23
N LYS A 55 34.07 -16.02 -2.74
CA LYS A 55 32.59 -16.09 -2.76
C LYS A 55 31.92 -14.92 -2.03
N HIS A 56 32.64 -14.27 -1.10
CA HIS A 56 32.17 -13.08 -0.39
C HIS A 56 32.62 -11.78 -1.08
N GLY A 57 33.42 -11.86 -2.14
CA GLY A 57 33.88 -10.72 -2.91
C GLY A 57 35.05 -9.99 -2.27
N PHE A 58 34.99 -8.66 -2.22
CA PHE A 58 36.00 -7.80 -1.60
C PHE A 58 35.37 -6.65 -0.82
N GLY A 59 36.16 -6.02 0.06
CA GLY A 59 35.79 -4.73 0.66
C GLY A 59 36.99 -3.79 0.79
N TRP A 60 36.75 -2.50 0.64
CA TRP A 60 37.69 -1.41 0.92
C TRP A 60 37.05 -0.48 1.95
N ARG A 61 37.88 0.08 2.83
CA ARG A 61 37.44 0.95 3.91
C ARG A 61 38.23 2.25 3.92
N SER A 62 37.55 3.33 4.27
CA SER A 62 38.22 4.60 4.50
C SER A 62 39.07 4.55 5.77
N HIS A 63 40.18 5.26 5.80
CA HIS A 63 40.96 5.51 7.03
C HIS A 63 40.29 6.56 7.92
N ARG A 64 39.35 7.33 7.38
CA ARG A 64 38.71 8.45 8.07
C ARG A 64 37.36 8.01 8.66
N LEU A 65 37.15 8.38 9.91
CA LEU A 65 35.82 8.42 10.53
C LEU A 65 35.19 9.80 10.28
N TYR A 66 33.92 9.78 9.93
CA TYR A 66 33.10 10.97 9.70
C TYR A 66 32.07 11.07 10.83
N GLU A 67 31.79 12.29 11.30
CA GLU A 67 30.73 12.52 12.28
C GLU A 67 29.36 12.34 11.59
N ALA A 68 28.48 11.58 12.21
CA ALA A 68 27.06 11.55 11.86
C ALA A 68 26.26 10.93 13.01
N GLN A 69 25.00 11.31 13.11
CA GLN A 69 24.06 10.81 14.10
C GLN A 69 22.83 10.20 13.41
N SER A 70 22.08 9.39 14.15
CA SER A 70 20.79 8.88 13.66
C SER A 70 19.91 10.01 13.11
N GLY A 71 19.37 9.79 11.90
CA GLY A 71 18.57 10.75 11.16
C GLY A 71 19.32 11.51 10.07
N ASP A 72 20.65 11.54 10.11
CA ASP A 72 21.44 12.07 9.00
C ASP A 72 21.35 11.16 7.76
N SER A 73 21.79 11.68 6.62
CA SER A 73 21.97 10.90 5.38
C SER A 73 23.37 11.14 4.83
N VAL A 74 24.03 10.08 4.39
CA VAL A 74 25.35 10.13 3.76
C VAL A 74 25.17 10.02 2.25
N GLN A 75 25.60 11.06 1.53
CA GLN A 75 25.75 11.03 0.09
C GLN A 75 27.19 10.72 -0.28
N ILE A 76 27.37 9.68 -1.08
CA ILE A 76 28.67 9.31 -1.63
C ILE A 76 28.56 9.40 -3.15
N SER A 77 29.46 10.14 -3.82
CA SER A 77 29.59 10.06 -5.27
C SER A 77 30.96 9.51 -5.64
N ALA A 78 31.03 8.69 -6.69
CA ALA A 78 32.26 8.12 -7.19
C ALA A 78 32.18 7.94 -8.71
N LYS A 79 33.31 8.13 -9.40
CA LYS A 79 33.45 7.68 -10.79
C LYS A 79 33.81 6.20 -10.77
N VAL A 80 33.08 5.40 -11.54
CA VAL A 80 33.28 3.95 -11.61
C VAL A 80 33.22 3.44 -13.05
N LYS A 81 33.96 2.37 -13.34
CA LYS A 81 33.81 1.52 -14.55
C LYS A 81 34.22 0.09 -14.23
N GLY A 82 33.86 -0.86 -15.09
CA GLY A 82 34.26 -2.27 -15.00
C GLY A 82 33.07 -3.22 -15.14
N ARG A 83 33.17 -4.40 -14.53
CA ARG A 83 32.17 -5.49 -14.65
C ARG A 83 31.69 -5.96 -13.28
N GLY A 84 30.42 -6.32 -13.19
CA GLY A 84 29.76 -6.71 -11.94
C GLY A 84 29.16 -5.51 -11.20
N THR A 85 29.11 -5.57 -9.87
CA THR A 85 28.49 -4.53 -9.03
C THR A 85 29.49 -3.91 -8.08
N VAL A 86 29.29 -2.63 -7.77
CA VAL A 86 29.90 -1.93 -6.63
C VAL A 86 28.81 -1.47 -5.67
N ALA A 87 29.05 -1.58 -4.36
CA ALA A 87 28.16 -1.05 -3.35
C ALA A 87 28.92 -0.27 -2.28
N PHE A 88 28.30 0.77 -1.73
CA PHE A 88 28.77 1.45 -0.53
C PHE A 88 27.95 1.04 0.70
N GLN A 89 28.62 0.92 1.84
CA GLN A 89 28.05 0.56 3.14
C GLN A 89 28.76 1.33 4.26
N LEU A 90 28.05 1.61 5.34
CA LEU A 90 28.59 2.32 6.49
C LEU A 90 28.92 1.35 7.63
N GLN A 91 30.03 1.58 8.33
CA GLN A 91 30.30 0.96 9.62
C GLN A 91 30.17 2.02 10.71
N TYR A 92 29.41 1.72 11.76
CA TYR A 92 29.11 2.69 12.80
C TYR A 92 29.97 2.52 14.03
N PHE A 93 30.24 3.66 14.66
CA PHE A 93 31.01 3.80 15.86
C PHE A 93 30.25 4.70 16.85
N ALA A 94 30.49 4.47 18.13
CA ALA A 94 30.02 5.35 19.19
C ALA A 94 30.60 6.78 19.00
N PRO A 95 30.03 7.80 19.66
CA PRO A 95 30.48 9.19 19.52
C PRO A 95 31.97 9.44 19.80
N ASP A 96 32.60 8.59 20.63
CA ASP A 96 34.05 8.67 20.89
C ASP A 96 34.92 8.13 19.74
N GLY A 97 34.31 7.48 18.75
CA GLY A 97 34.99 6.82 17.63
C GLY A 97 35.77 5.55 18.02
N LYS A 98 35.75 5.14 19.29
CA LYS A 98 36.55 4.01 19.80
C LYS A 98 35.78 2.70 19.80
N LYS A 99 34.50 2.74 20.15
CA LYS A 99 33.64 1.54 20.17
C LYS A 99 32.98 1.35 18.81
N TRP A 100 33.34 0.28 18.11
CA TRP A 100 32.62 -0.18 16.92
C TRP A 100 31.25 -0.76 17.32
N LEU A 101 30.18 -0.27 16.69
CA LEU A 101 28.80 -0.67 16.96
C LEU A 101 28.34 -1.77 16.00
N GLY A 102 28.83 -1.75 14.77
CA GLY A 102 28.44 -2.73 13.76
C GLY A 102 28.52 -2.17 12.35
N VAL A 103 28.04 -2.97 11.42
CA VAL A 103 27.85 -2.57 10.03
C VAL A 103 26.39 -2.18 9.85
N ASP A 104 26.13 -1.08 9.14
CA ASP A 104 24.76 -0.71 8.77
C ASP A 104 24.15 -1.81 7.89
N PRO A 105 22.90 -2.23 8.16
CA PRO A 105 22.24 -3.27 7.37
C PRO A 105 21.91 -2.84 5.94
N HIS A 106 21.90 -1.54 5.64
CA HIS A 106 21.68 -0.99 4.31
C HIS A 106 23.00 -0.84 3.55
N SER A 107 22.91 -1.04 2.25
CA SER A 107 23.95 -0.68 1.31
C SER A 107 23.30 -0.02 0.10
N SER A 108 24.06 0.78 -0.64
CA SER A 108 23.60 1.40 -1.88
C SER A 108 24.51 0.89 -2.99
N SER A 109 23.93 0.27 -4.02
CA SER A 109 24.69 -0.43 -5.06
C SER A 109 24.42 0.10 -6.46
N ALA A 110 25.39 -0.13 -7.36
CA ALA A 110 25.29 0.21 -8.77
C ALA A 110 25.92 -0.91 -9.62
N GLN A 111 25.30 -1.18 -10.77
CA GLN A 111 25.90 -2.01 -11.81
C GLN A 111 27.02 -1.24 -12.51
N LEU A 112 28.12 -1.94 -12.79
CA LEU A 112 29.27 -1.42 -13.52
C LEU A 112 29.10 -1.66 -15.03
N SER A 113 29.71 -0.80 -15.83
CA SER A 113 29.85 -0.97 -17.28
C SER A 113 31.27 -0.67 -17.72
N ASP A 114 31.60 -1.06 -18.94
CA ASP A 114 32.91 -0.78 -19.54
C ASP A 114 33.22 0.73 -19.70
N GLU A 115 32.17 1.57 -19.71
CA GLU A 115 32.27 3.03 -19.74
C GLU A 115 32.33 3.67 -18.34
N TRP A 116 33.04 4.81 -18.23
CA TRP A 116 33.09 5.61 -17.00
C TRP A 116 31.74 6.25 -16.68
N GLN A 117 31.30 6.08 -15.44
CA GLN A 117 30.03 6.59 -14.94
C GLN A 117 30.24 7.33 -13.62
N LEU A 118 29.66 8.52 -13.47
CA LEU A 118 29.50 9.14 -12.16
C LEU A 118 28.28 8.51 -11.48
N ARG A 119 28.50 7.85 -10.35
CA ARG A 119 27.45 7.21 -9.55
C ARG A 119 27.31 7.93 -8.20
N SER A 120 26.07 8.04 -7.74
CA SER A 120 25.73 8.58 -6.43
C SER A 120 25.05 7.49 -5.60
N PHE A 121 25.41 7.42 -4.33
CA PHE A 121 24.98 6.43 -3.35
C PHE A 121 24.46 7.17 -2.13
N SER A 122 23.23 6.89 -1.72
CA SER A 122 22.57 7.55 -0.58
C SER A 122 22.32 6.53 0.52
N LEU A 123 22.84 6.78 1.72
CA LEU A 123 22.76 5.86 2.86
C LEU A 123 22.19 6.60 4.08
N PRO A 124 21.05 6.19 4.65
CA PRO A 124 20.58 6.78 5.90
C PRO A 124 21.55 6.46 7.04
N VAL A 125 21.55 7.30 8.07
CA VAL A 125 22.28 7.04 9.31
C VAL A 125 21.30 6.61 10.39
N SER A 126 21.53 5.43 10.96
CA SER A 126 20.70 4.87 12.04
C SER A 126 21.54 4.50 13.26
N ASN A 127 20.90 4.35 14.41
CA ASN A 127 21.48 3.67 15.57
C ASN A 127 21.43 2.14 15.38
N LEU A 128 22.29 1.41 16.10
CA LEU A 128 22.28 -0.06 16.12
C LEU A 128 22.02 -0.56 17.54
N ASP A 129 21.64 -1.83 17.69
CA ASP A 129 21.35 -2.46 19.00
C ASP A 129 22.50 -2.30 20.01
N LYS A 130 23.74 -2.13 19.53
CA LYS A 130 24.93 -1.97 20.38
C LYS A 130 25.16 -0.54 20.90
N GLY A 131 24.41 0.46 20.42
CA GLY A 131 24.51 1.85 20.88
C GLY A 131 24.13 2.91 19.85
N ALA A 132 24.11 4.16 20.31
CA ALA A 132 23.87 5.33 19.48
C ALA A 132 25.07 5.61 18.56
N THR A 133 24.77 5.85 17.28
CA THR A 133 25.78 6.20 16.26
C THR A 133 26.22 7.65 16.47
N GLY A 134 27.53 7.86 16.50
CA GLY A 134 28.12 9.21 16.47
C GLY A 134 29.18 9.39 15.39
N LYS A 135 29.77 8.30 14.90
CA LYS A 135 30.66 8.33 13.74
C LYS A 135 30.40 7.17 12.80
N PHE A 136 30.77 7.34 11.54
CA PHE A 136 30.76 6.27 10.57
C PHE A 136 32.06 6.18 9.78
N MET A 137 32.35 4.98 9.29
CA MET A 137 33.39 4.68 8.32
C MET A 137 32.73 4.20 7.04
N PRO A 138 32.86 4.92 5.92
CA PRO A 138 32.37 4.47 4.64
C PRO A 138 33.25 3.34 4.12
N THR A 139 32.60 2.34 3.54
CA THR A 139 33.23 1.19 2.89
C THR A 139 32.60 0.98 1.54
N PHE A 140 33.37 0.47 0.57
CA PHE A 140 32.81 -0.02 -0.68
C PHE A 140 33.23 -1.47 -0.93
N LEU A 141 32.37 -2.21 -1.61
CA LEU A 141 32.49 -3.65 -1.79
C LEU A 141 32.01 -4.08 -3.18
N GLY A 142 32.54 -5.21 -3.65
CA GLY A 142 32.13 -5.88 -4.87
C GLY A 142 31.98 -7.38 -4.63
N ARG A 143 31.21 -8.07 -5.47
CA ARG A 143 30.96 -9.52 -5.35
C ARG A 143 32.06 -10.32 -6.05
N GLN A 144 32.00 -11.65 -5.93
CA GLN A 144 32.86 -12.55 -6.69
C GLN A 144 32.77 -12.23 -8.20
N GLY A 145 33.92 -12.19 -8.87
CA GLY A 145 34.02 -11.87 -10.29
C GLY A 145 33.90 -10.39 -10.64
N THR A 146 33.75 -9.48 -9.67
CA THR A 146 33.77 -8.03 -9.94
C THR A 146 35.15 -7.59 -10.44
N GLU A 147 35.15 -6.72 -11.45
CA GLU A 147 36.30 -5.91 -11.88
C GLU A 147 35.89 -4.45 -11.71
N LEU A 148 36.61 -3.69 -10.90
CA LEU A 148 36.24 -2.31 -10.54
C LEU A 148 37.40 -1.37 -10.75
N PHE A 149 37.15 -0.30 -11.51
CA PHE A 149 37.93 0.92 -11.49
C PHE A 149 37.14 1.99 -10.76
N ILE A 150 37.74 2.65 -9.79
CA ILE A 150 37.08 3.67 -8.98
C ILE A 150 37.98 4.88 -8.73
N ASP A 151 37.40 6.07 -8.83
CA ASP A 151 38.06 7.36 -8.65
C ASP A 151 37.05 8.43 -8.15
N ASP A 152 37.57 9.59 -7.72
CA ASP A 152 36.81 10.80 -7.37
C ASP A 152 35.70 10.55 -6.33
N ILE A 153 36.01 9.75 -5.29
CA ILE A 153 35.07 9.48 -4.19
C ILE A 153 34.88 10.74 -3.36
N LYS A 154 33.66 11.27 -3.33
CA LYS A 154 33.23 12.40 -2.50
C LYS A 154 32.19 11.94 -1.50
N ILE A 155 32.30 12.43 -0.28
CA ILE A 155 31.41 12.07 0.83
C ILE A 155 30.87 13.35 1.44
N GLU A 156 29.56 13.45 1.49
CA GLU A 156 28.81 14.55 2.07
C GLU A 156 27.83 13.99 3.10
N VAL A 157 27.81 14.58 4.30
CA VAL A 157 26.82 14.27 5.32
C VAL A 157 25.76 15.35 5.24
N ILE A 158 24.53 14.94 4.94
CA ILE A 158 23.35 15.77 5.00
C ILE A 158 22.77 15.63 6.40
N GLU A 159 22.80 16.73 7.14
CA GLU A 159 22.28 16.75 8.50
C GLU A 159 20.76 16.53 8.50
N GLY A 160 20.33 15.53 9.25
CA GLY A 160 18.93 15.23 9.48
C GLY A 160 18.28 16.22 10.43
N LYS A 161 17.06 16.65 10.11
CA LYS A 161 16.28 17.55 10.97
C LYS A 161 15.85 16.91 12.30
N TYR A 162 15.69 15.59 12.34
CA TYR A 162 15.13 14.85 13.47
C TYR A 162 16.05 13.70 13.90
N ARG A 163 16.28 13.55 15.21
CA ARG A 163 17.21 12.59 15.83
C ARG A 163 16.50 11.38 16.43
N GLY A 164 17.17 10.23 16.46
CA GLY A 164 16.69 9.00 17.09
C GLY A 164 15.87 8.13 16.14
N ASP A 165 15.77 6.83 16.47
CA ASP A 165 15.12 5.82 15.61
C ASP A 165 14.13 4.92 16.37
N PHE A 166 14.01 5.11 17.68
CA PHE A 166 13.05 4.34 18.47
C PHE A 166 11.61 4.73 18.11
N LEU A 167 10.73 3.73 18.07
CA LEU A 167 9.31 3.95 17.81
C LEU A 167 8.70 4.80 18.93
N PHE A 168 7.87 5.77 18.55
CA PHE A 168 7.18 6.60 19.51
C PHE A 168 6.09 5.80 20.24
N PRO A 169 5.79 6.08 21.52
CA PRO A 169 4.76 5.34 22.24
C PRO A 169 3.39 5.55 21.60
N MET A 170 2.81 4.47 21.09
CA MET A 170 1.48 4.51 20.46
C MET A 170 0.34 4.47 21.46
N HIS A 171 0.56 3.90 22.65
CA HIS A 171 -0.47 3.74 23.67
C HIS A 171 -0.23 4.67 24.86
N TRP A 172 -1.30 5.36 25.27
CA TRP A 172 -1.28 6.37 26.30
C TRP A 172 -2.36 6.10 27.35
N GLN A 173 -1.98 6.19 28.62
CA GLN A 173 -2.90 6.22 29.76
C GLN A 173 -3.39 7.64 29.95
N VAL A 174 -4.69 7.86 29.81
CA VAL A 174 -5.32 9.18 29.85
C VAL A 174 -6.26 9.27 31.05
N PHE A 175 -6.03 10.28 31.88
CA PHE A 175 -6.87 10.64 33.00
C PHE A 175 -7.61 11.92 32.65
N ILE A 176 -8.94 11.88 32.59
CA ILE A 176 -9.81 13.04 32.31
C ILE A 176 -10.43 13.57 33.60
N ASP A 177 -11.03 14.77 33.54
CA ASP A 177 -11.65 15.47 34.67
C ASP A 177 -10.71 15.64 35.87
N ILE A 178 -9.43 15.89 35.60
CA ILE A 178 -8.43 16.10 36.64
C ILE A 178 -8.47 17.56 37.09
N ASN A 179 -8.27 17.81 38.38
CA ASN A 179 -8.03 19.15 38.87
C ASN A 179 -6.81 19.75 38.15
N LYS A 180 -7.01 20.84 37.40
CA LYS A 180 -5.95 21.49 36.62
C LYS A 180 -4.78 21.97 37.47
N ASP A 181 -4.95 22.18 38.77
CA ASP A 181 -3.90 22.65 39.68
C ASP A 181 -3.16 21.48 40.37
N LEU A 182 -3.59 20.24 40.14
CA LEU A 182 -2.96 19.04 40.69
C LEU A 182 -1.55 18.86 40.12
N GLN A 183 -0.60 18.62 41.02
CA GLN A 183 0.74 18.14 40.67
C GLN A 183 0.66 16.63 40.39
N SER A 184 1.21 16.22 39.25
CA SER A 184 1.10 14.85 38.76
C SER A 184 2.48 14.18 38.76
N PRO A 185 2.61 12.86 39.00
CA PRO A 185 3.89 12.18 38.92
C PRO A 185 4.47 12.30 37.50
N LEU A 186 5.78 12.54 37.38
CA LEU A 186 6.46 12.73 36.08
C LEU A 186 7.55 11.69 35.81
N LEU A 187 7.77 10.78 36.76
CA LEU A 187 8.84 9.76 36.72
C LEU A 187 8.31 8.33 36.72
N GLU A 188 6.99 8.14 36.83
CA GLU A 188 6.33 6.84 36.86
C GLU A 188 4.91 6.92 36.24
N LEU A 189 4.35 5.76 35.88
CA LEU A 189 2.98 5.63 35.40
C LEU A 189 2.02 5.50 36.61
N PRO A 190 1.12 6.45 36.85
CA PRO A 190 0.20 6.38 37.98
C PRO A 190 -0.88 5.29 37.77
N GLN A 191 -1.24 4.56 38.83
CA GLN A 191 -2.39 3.64 38.80
C GLN A 191 -3.74 4.40 38.84
N SER A 192 -3.77 5.53 39.55
CA SER A 192 -4.90 6.45 39.65
C SER A 192 -4.39 7.87 39.79
N LEU A 193 -5.15 8.85 39.31
CA LEU A 193 -4.84 10.27 39.46
C LEU A 193 -6.13 11.03 39.81
N ASP A 194 -6.10 11.87 40.84
CA ASP A 194 -7.29 12.60 41.33
C ASP A 194 -8.50 11.70 41.64
N GLY A 195 -8.24 10.47 42.13
CA GLY A 195 -9.27 9.45 42.34
C GLY A 195 -9.88 8.88 41.05
N LYS A 196 -9.37 9.25 39.87
CA LYS A 196 -9.75 8.73 38.55
C LYS A 196 -8.82 7.61 38.12
N THR A 197 -9.38 6.61 37.44
CA THR A 197 -8.62 5.54 36.79
C THR A 197 -8.26 5.92 35.36
N ALA A 198 -7.11 5.45 34.88
CA ALA A 198 -6.69 5.68 33.50
C ALA A 198 -7.69 5.07 32.50
N GLN A 199 -7.90 5.77 31.40
CA GLN A 199 -8.47 5.23 30.17
C GLN A 199 -7.35 5.02 29.17
N SER A 200 -7.39 3.93 28.42
CA SER A 200 -6.37 3.66 27.39
C SER A 200 -6.76 4.33 26.08
N PHE A 201 -5.86 5.15 25.54
CA PHE A 201 -5.98 5.74 24.22
C PHE A 201 -4.79 5.31 23.36
N SER A 202 -5.00 5.24 22.05
CA SER A 202 -3.90 5.09 21.10
C SER A 202 -3.80 6.34 20.25
N LEU A 203 -2.58 6.70 19.86
CA LEU A 203 -2.36 7.75 18.88
C LEU A 203 -2.92 7.33 17.52
N ASP A 204 -3.63 8.26 16.91
CA ASP A 204 -4.29 8.12 15.63
C ASP A 204 -3.80 9.20 14.68
N SER A 205 -2.95 8.89 13.70
CA SER A 205 -2.12 9.90 13.00
C SER A 205 -1.26 10.73 13.96
N GLY A 206 -0.88 10.16 15.10
CA GLY A 206 -0.32 10.99 16.15
C GLY A 206 -1.34 11.95 16.76
N GLN A 207 -2.64 11.63 16.83
CA GLN A 207 -3.67 12.42 17.56
C GLN A 207 -4.45 11.58 18.58
N ILE A 208 -4.91 12.24 19.65
CA ILE A 208 -5.91 11.74 20.59
C ILE A 208 -7.03 12.78 20.65
N SER A 209 -8.25 12.36 20.31
CA SER A 209 -9.46 13.20 20.40
C SER A 209 -10.14 13.04 21.75
N PHE A 210 -10.56 14.17 22.32
CA PHE A 210 -11.31 14.26 23.58
C PHE A 210 -12.79 14.61 23.35
N LYS A 211 -13.28 14.46 22.12
CA LYS A 211 -14.68 14.73 21.78
C LYS A 211 -15.62 13.88 22.64
N GLY A 212 -16.53 14.54 23.35
CA GLY A 212 -17.53 13.89 24.20
C GLY A 212 -16.99 13.27 25.49
N LEU A 213 -15.71 13.48 25.83
CA LEU A 213 -15.14 12.95 27.09
C LEU A 213 -15.37 13.86 28.28
N PHE A 214 -15.51 15.16 28.07
CA PHE A 214 -15.72 16.13 29.14
C PHE A 214 -17.18 16.59 29.20
N GLU A 215 -17.85 16.38 30.34
CA GLU A 215 -19.24 16.79 30.56
C GLU A 215 -19.38 17.64 31.85
N PRO A 216 -19.70 18.95 31.76
CA PRO A 216 -19.85 19.75 30.54
C PRO A 216 -18.50 20.09 29.90
N ALA A 217 -18.48 20.19 28.57
CA ALA A 217 -17.32 20.69 27.83
C ALA A 217 -17.13 22.19 28.11
N LYS A 218 -15.97 22.56 28.69
CA LYS A 218 -15.58 23.95 28.95
C LYS A 218 -14.09 24.13 28.71
N VAL A 219 -13.67 25.37 28.46
CA VAL A 219 -12.25 25.76 28.38
C VAL A 219 -11.56 25.42 29.71
N GLY A 220 -10.36 24.84 29.63
CA GLY A 220 -9.56 24.50 30.80
C GLY A 220 -9.92 23.18 31.46
N ASN A 221 -10.80 22.36 30.87
CA ASN A 221 -10.93 20.97 31.27
C ASN A 221 -9.59 20.27 31.08
N CYS A 222 -9.15 19.54 32.10
CA CYS A 222 -7.79 19.02 32.18
C CYS A 222 -7.78 17.50 31.99
N ALA A 223 -6.84 17.06 31.16
CA ALA A 223 -6.43 15.67 31.11
C ALA A 223 -4.92 15.54 31.35
N TRP A 224 -4.53 14.41 31.92
CA TRP A 224 -3.14 13.98 31.98
C TRP A 224 -2.96 12.72 31.15
N LEU A 225 -1.96 12.72 30.27
CA LEU A 225 -1.62 11.58 29.42
C LEU A 225 -0.25 11.06 29.80
N TYR A 226 -0.10 9.74 29.83
CA TYR A 226 1.13 9.05 30.20
C TYR A 226 1.50 7.95 29.22
N ALA A 227 2.78 7.87 28.87
CA ALA A 227 3.31 6.75 28.11
C ALA A 227 4.76 6.45 28.51
N GLU A 228 5.23 5.29 28.08
CA GLU A 228 6.55 4.77 28.39
C GLU A 228 7.28 4.35 27.11
N LEU A 229 8.59 4.61 27.07
CA LEU A 229 9.49 4.13 26.03
C LEU A 229 10.70 3.47 26.68
N GLU A 230 10.96 2.21 26.35
CA GLU A 230 12.17 1.49 26.73
C GLU A 230 13.28 1.73 25.70
N ALA A 231 14.38 2.37 26.11
CA ALA A 231 15.50 2.66 25.24
C ALA A 231 16.69 1.74 25.58
N PRO A 232 17.15 0.86 24.68
CA PRO A 232 18.26 -0.07 24.97
C PRO A 232 19.60 0.65 25.28
N PHE A 233 19.72 1.92 24.89
CA PHE A 233 20.84 2.80 25.19
C PHE A 233 20.38 4.25 25.20
N ALA A 234 21.16 5.12 25.85
CA ALA A 234 20.91 6.55 25.83
C ALA A 234 21.19 7.14 24.43
N CYS A 235 20.26 7.93 23.89
CA CYS A 235 20.39 8.58 22.57
C CYS A 235 19.63 9.91 22.51
N ASP A 236 19.92 10.73 21.50
CA ASP A 236 19.12 11.91 21.19
C ASP A 236 17.84 11.47 20.48
N TYR A 237 16.73 12.14 20.79
CA TYR A 237 15.40 11.74 20.33
C TYR A 237 14.51 12.96 20.11
N SER A 238 14.04 13.16 18.88
CA SER A 238 13.13 14.25 18.54
C SER A 238 11.68 13.90 18.85
N ILE A 239 10.97 14.80 19.51
CA ILE A 239 9.57 14.64 19.91
C ILE A 239 8.79 15.84 19.39
N GLY A 240 7.66 15.54 18.76
CA GLY A 240 6.69 16.51 18.28
C GLY A 240 5.44 16.55 19.16
N ALA A 241 4.87 17.73 19.36
CA ALA A 241 3.56 17.90 19.98
C ALA A 241 2.79 19.13 19.46
N GLY A 242 1.46 19.07 19.54
CA GLY A 242 0.53 20.17 19.29
C GLY A 242 -0.80 19.89 20.00
N ALA A 243 -1.54 20.89 20.43
CA ALA A 243 -2.75 20.70 21.23
C ALA A 243 -3.85 21.68 20.84
N ASP A 244 -5.13 21.32 21.02
CA ASP A 244 -6.25 22.25 20.91
C ASP A 244 -6.18 23.25 22.08
N TYR A 245 -5.33 24.26 21.84
CA TYR A 245 -4.79 25.29 22.72
C TYR A 245 -3.66 24.86 23.67
N PHE A 246 -3.92 24.22 24.81
CA PHE A 246 -2.95 24.22 25.89
C PHE A 246 -2.38 22.82 26.19
N MET A 247 -1.05 22.72 26.22
CA MET A 247 -0.36 21.53 26.69
C MET A 247 0.94 21.85 27.42
N LYS A 248 1.38 20.90 28.23
CA LYS A 248 2.73 20.86 28.80
C LYS A 248 3.23 19.43 28.76
N LEU A 249 4.25 19.17 27.95
CA LEU A 249 4.85 17.86 27.75
C LEU A 249 6.15 17.75 28.53
N HIS A 250 6.26 16.65 29.26
CA HIS A 250 7.41 16.28 30.07
C HIS A 250 8.01 14.95 29.61
N VAL A 251 9.33 14.84 29.73
CA VAL A 251 10.07 13.58 29.58
C VAL A 251 10.97 13.41 30.79
N ASN A 252 10.81 12.30 31.53
CA ASN A 252 11.60 11.98 32.72
C ASN A 252 11.68 13.12 33.75
N GLY A 253 10.57 13.82 33.97
CA GLY A 253 10.47 14.96 34.89
C GLY A 253 10.82 16.32 34.29
N GLU A 254 11.51 16.38 33.15
CA GLU A 254 11.89 17.64 32.50
C GLU A 254 10.76 18.14 31.59
N THR A 255 10.42 19.43 31.68
CA THR A 255 9.45 20.06 30.75
C THR A 255 10.15 20.35 29.44
N ILE A 256 9.63 19.85 28.32
CA ILE A 256 10.25 20.02 27.00
C ILE A 256 9.43 20.88 26.04
N ILE A 257 8.12 20.95 26.25
CA ILE A 257 7.19 21.81 25.50
C ILE A 257 6.17 22.36 26.51
N ASP A 258 5.93 23.67 26.48
CA ASP A 258 4.97 24.34 27.35
C ASP A 258 4.22 25.42 26.55
N THR A 259 2.92 25.22 26.39
CA THR A 259 2.02 26.15 25.69
C THR A 259 0.90 26.63 26.61
N LEU A 260 1.00 26.42 27.93
CA LEU A 260 -0.09 26.75 28.86
C LEU A 260 -0.43 28.25 28.89
N ASP A 261 0.56 29.11 28.65
CA ASP A 261 0.35 30.57 28.62
C ASP A 261 0.10 31.10 27.19
N SER A 262 0.78 30.54 26.18
CA SER A 262 0.74 31.04 24.80
C SER A 262 -0.41 30.46 23.97
N GLY A 263 -0.95 29.31 24.37
CA GLY A 263 -1.72 28.45 23.49
C GLY A 263 -0.87 27.86 22.35
N ASN A 264 -1.50 27.00 21.55
CA ASN A 264 -0.94 26.41 20.35
C ASN A 264 -1.25 27.33 19.15
N ALA A 265 -0.21 27.69 18.39
CA ALA A 265 -0.32 28.70 17.34
C ALA A 265 -1.07 28.22 16.08
N ASP A 266 -1.05 26.91 15.79
CA ASP A 266 -1.57 26.35 14.54
C ASP A 266 -2.76 25.39 14.77
N PHE A 267 -3.80 25.50 13.93
CA PHE A 267 -4.99 24.66 13.94
C PHE A 267 -5.17 23.93 12.58
N PRO A 268 -5.56 22.62 12.57
CA PRO A 268 -5.78 21.75 13.70
C PRO A 268 -4.46 21.41 14.42
N PRO A 269 -4.51 21.02 15.70
CA PRO A 269 -3.31 20.70 16.45
C PRO A 269 -2.54 19.55 15.81
N HIS A 270 -1.23 19.75 15.68
CA HIS A 270 -0.38 18.80 14.99
C HIS A 270 0.98 18.67 15.67
N PHE A 271 1.53 17.44 15.72
CA PHE A 271 2.78 17.20 16.42
C PHE A 271 4.00 17.89 15.78
N SER A 272 3.90 18.41 14.56
CA SER A 272 4.94 19.29 14.01
C SER A 272 4.92 20.72 14.54
N ASN A 273 3.88 21.14 15.25
CA ASN A 273 3.73 22.54 15.70
C ASN A 273 4.88 22.92 16.64
N TYR A 274 5.23 22.00 17.54
CA TYR A 274 6.37 22.14 18.43
C TYR A 274 7.21 20.87 18.37
N VAL A 275 8.48 20.99 17.98
CA VAL A 275 9.42 19.87 17.96
C VAL A 275 10.60 20.18 18.87
N LYS A 276 10.91 19.23 19.76
CA LYS A 276 12.07 19.33 20.65
C LYS A 276 12.88 18.05 20.63
N THR A 277 14.19 18.18 20.57
CA THR A 277 15.11 17.04 20.75
C THR A 277 15.51 16.93 22.22
N VAL A 278 15.38 15.72 22.77
CA VAL A 278 15.73 15.37 24.16
C VAL A 278 16.78 14.27 24.17
N ARG A 279 17.37 14.01 25.33
CA ARG A 279 18.23 12.84 25.55
C ARG A 279 17.46 11.78 26.32
N LEU A 280 17.17 10.65 25.67
CA LEU A 280 16.62 9.47 26.35
C LEU A 280 17.70 8.82 27.21
N ARG A 281 17.28 8.25 28.35
CA ARG A 281 18.12 7.44 29.24
C ARG A 281 18.08 6.00 28.77
N GLN A 282 19.15 5.23 29.02
CA GLN A 282 19.07 3.79 28.87
C GLN A 282 18.04 3.23 29.88
N GLY A 283 17.21 2.32 29.41
CA GLY A 283 16.07 1.76 30.14
C GLY A 283 14.80 2.56 29.93
N LYS A 284 13.97 2.58 30.97
CA LYS A 284 12.64 3.19 31.00
C LYS A 284 12.68 4.72 30.91
N ASN A 285 11.89 5.28 29.99
CA ASN A 285 11.65 6.71 29.85
C ASN A 285 10.15 7.03 29.93
N ILE A 286 9.77 7.97 30.80
CA ILE A 286 8.37 8.36 31.02
C ILE A 286 8.04 9.65 30.28
N PHE A 287 6.94 9.61 29.54
CA PHE A 287 6.30 10.76 28.91
C PHE A 287 5.06 11.11 29.70
N ALA A 288 4.92 12.39 30.07
CA ALA A 288 3.75 12.89 30.79
C ALA A 288 3.27 14.20 30.15
N VAL A 289 2.01 14.28 29.80
CA VAL A 289 1.43 15.46 29.15
C VAL A 289 0.25 15.97 29.96
N LYS A 290 0.33 17.23 30.38
CA LYS A 290 -0.83 17.98 30.84
C LYS A 290 -1.50 18.61 29.63
N PHE A 291 -2.78 18.35 29.41
CA PHE A 291 -3.58 18.92 28.35
C PHE A 291 -4.74 19.73 28.95
N LEU A 292 -4.95 20.97 28.49
CA LEU A 292 -6.13 21.76 28.83
C LEU A 292 -6.88 22.16 27.55
N THR A 293 -8.20 21.96 27.55
CA THR A 293 -9.06 22.26 26.40
C THR A 293 -9.14 23.76 26.09
N GLY A 294 -9.15 24.11 24.80
CA GLY A 294 -9.24 25.49 24.30
C GLY A 294 -10.64 26.05 24.04
N GLY A 295 -11.69 25.25 24.22
CA GLY A 295 -13.09 25.65 23.97
C GLY A 295 -13.71 25.14 22.65
N ASN A 296 -12.96 24.35 21.90
CA ASN A 296 -13.45 23.65 20.70
C ASN A 296 -14.48 22.57 21.06
N ALA A 297 -15.40 22.28 20.12
CA ALA A 297 -16.37 21.20 20.24
C ALA A 297 -15.73 19.79 20.11
N SER A 298 -14.48 19.71 19.64
CA SER A 298 -13.73 18.45 19.52
C SER A 298 -12.25 18.68 19.88
N PRO A 299 -11.94 18.88 21.17
CA PRO A 299 -10.57 19.12 21.61
C PRO A 299 -9.70 17.90 21.31
N ALA A 300 -8.47 18.12 20.87
CA ALA A 300 -7.53 17.05 20.53
C ALA A 300 -6.10 17.43 20.91
N ILE A 301 -5.27 16.44 21.15
CA ILE A 301 -3.82 16.61 21.24
C ILE A 301 -3.15 15.75 20.17
N SER A 302 -2.03 16.23 19.65
CA SER A 302 -1.23 15.56 18.64
C SER A 302 0.19 15.36 19.15
N LEU A 303 0.72 14.13 19.06
CA LEU A 303 2.04 13.71 19.55
C LEU A 303 2.71 12.78 18.52
N GLY A 304 4.03 12.85 18.40
CA GLY A 304 4.79 11.97 17.49
C GLY A 304 6.30 11.98 17.77
N GLY A 305 7.00 10.96 17.29
CA GLY A 305 8.45 10.81 17.44
C GLY A 305 9.20 11.04 16.12
N PRO A 306 10.48 10.67 16.05
CA PRO A 306 11.34 10.96 14.91
C PRO A 306 10.87 10.32 13.62
N HIS A 307 10.28 9.12 13.69
CA HIS A 307 9.77 8.42 12.51
C HIS A 307 8.58 9.17 11.92
N GLU A 308 7.60 9.51 12.77
CA GLU A 308 6.42 10.28 12.36
C GLU A 308 6.84 11.64 11.83
N LEU A 309 7.76 12.35 12.50
CA LEU A 309 8.28 13.65 12.07
C LEU A 309 8.97 13.59 10.69
N ARG A 310 9.72 12.52 10.39
CA ARG A 310 10.34 12.28 9.07
C ARG A 310 9.30 11.88 8.01
N GLN A 311 8.18 11.29 8.40
CA GLN A 311 7.07 10.97 7.50
C GLN A 311 6.15 12.16 7.23
N LEU A 312 5.99 13.08 8.20
CA LEU A 312 5.18 14.29 8.04
C LEU A 312 5.67 15.23 6.95
N SER A 313 6.97 15.23 6.69
CA SER A 313 7.54 16.01 5.59
C SER A 313 7.09 15.48 4.22
N SER A 314 6.31 14.40 4.15
CA SER A 314 6.19 13.63 2.93
C SER A 314 4.81 13.40 2.34
N VAL A 315 3.68 13.66 3.01
CA VAL A 315 2.36 13.28 2.45
C VAL A 315 1.36 14.44 2.39
N LEU A 316 1.08 14.90 1.17
CA LEU A 316 0.01 15.82 0.83
C LEU A 316 -1.11 15.08 0.11
N ASN A 317 -2.34 15.42 0.46
CA ASN A 317 -3.53 15.08 -0.30
C ASN A 317 -4.16 16.33 -0.91
N VAL A 318 -4.41 16.30 -2.22
CA VAL A 318 -5.17 17.34 -2.91
C VAL A 318 -6.63 17.19 -2.48
N THR A 319 -7.14 18.18 -1.77
CA THR A 319 -8.51 18.17 -1.21
C THR A 319 -9.50 18.91 -2.10
N GLU A 320 -9.01 19.78 -2.99
CA GLU A 320 -9.83 20.55 -3.91
C GLU A 320 -9.06 20.83 -5.20
N LEU A 321 -9.72 20.72 -6.35
CA LEU A 321 -9.17 21.08 -7.65
C LEU A 321 -9.82 22.40 -8.12
N PHE A 322 -9.00 23.41 -8.37
CA PHE A 322 -9.45 24.66 -8.99
C PHE A 322 -9.47 24.55 -10.51
N GLN A 323 -8.43 23.94 -11.07
CA GLN A 323 -8.27 23.66 -12.50
C GLN A 323 -7.59 22.30 -12.68
N PHE A 324 -7.97 21.60 -13.73
CA PHE A 324 -7.47 20.27 -14.05
C PHE A 324 -7.56 20.04 -15.56
N ASP A 325 -6.50 19.50 -16.15
CA ASP A 325 -6.46 19.04 -17.53
C ASP A 325 -5.89 17.62 -17.55
N ASP A 326 -6.60 16.69 -18.17
CA ASP A 326 -6.24 15.27 -18.31
C ASP A 326 -5.79 14.90 -19.73
N TYR A 327 -5.72 15.87 -20.63
CA TYR A 327 -5.36 15.69 -22.03
C TYR A 327 -6.28 14.72 -22.81
N VAL A 328 -7.48 14.43 -22.30
CA VAL A 328 -8.47 13.56 -22.97
C VAL A 328 -9.21 14.34 -24.06
N SER A 329 -9.65 15.56 -23.75
CA SER A 329 -10.43 16.37 -24.68
C SER A 329 -9.54 17.22 -25.60
N PRO A 330 -9.87 17.34 -26.91
CA PRO A 330 -9.22 18.32 -27.78
C PRO A 330 -9.48 19.73 -27.24
N ALA A 331 -8.40 20.43 -26.89
CA ALA A 331 -8.45 21.79 -26.35
C ALA A 331 -7.14 22.51 -26.68
N GLN A 332 -7.22 23.82 -26.90
CA GLN A 332 -6.03 24.66 -27.05
C GLN A 332 -5.38 24.82 -25.68
N ARG A 333 -4.06 24.59 -25.61
CA ARG A 333 -3.28 24.58 -24.37
C ARG A 333 -2.06 25.48 -24.52
N SER A 334 -1.61 26.10 -23.43
CA SER A 334 -0.31 26.77 -23.44
C SER A 334 0.78 25.75 -23.79
N GLY A 335 1.84 26.19 -24.48
CA GLY A 335 2.95 25.34 -24.92
C GLY A 335 2.68 24.40 -26.10
N ASP A 336 1.45 24.37 -26.64
CA ASP A 336 0.98 23.58 -27.80
C ASP A 336 1.48 22.11 -27.80
N PRO A 337 1.06 21.30 -26.82
CA PRO A 337 1.54 19.94 -26.68
C PRO A 337 1.03 19.04 -27.81
N GLN A 338 1.90 18.13 -28.25
CA GLN A 338 1.47 17.01 -29.08
C GLN A 338 0.70 16.01 -28.22
N LEU A 339 -0.57 15.77 -28.54
CA LEU A 339 -1.38 14.77 -27.84
C LEU A 339 -0.96 13.36 -28.24
N ILE A 340 -0.68 12.54 -27.24
CA ILE A 340 -0.37 11.12 -27.36
C ILE A 340 -1.50 10.34 -26.70
N VAL A 341 -2.26 9.59 -27.50
CA VAL A 341 -3.54 9.00 -27.10
C VAL A 341 -3.41 7.51 -26.82
N GLY A 342 -3.94 7.08 -25.67
CA GLY A 342 -4.26 5.68 -25.43
C GLY A 342 -3.04 4.76 -25.27
N ILE A 343 -1.96 5.26 -24.69
CA ILE A 343 -0.73 4.49 -24.50
C ILE A 343 -0.78 3.73 -23.17
N LEU A 344 -0.47 2.42 -23.23
CA LEU A 344 -0.11 1.62 -22.06
C LEU A 344 1.27 2.06 -21.61
N THR A 345 1.38 2.40 -20.33
CA THR A 345 2.64 2.84 -19.73
C THR A 345 3.11 1.77 -18.76
N ASP A 346 4.41 1.49 -18.75
CA ASP A 346 5.01 0.55 -17.81
C ASP A 346 4.55 0.84 -16.37
N GLY A 347 4.12 -0.21 -15.66
CA GLY A 347 3.57 -0.09 -14.31
C GLY A 347 2.10 0.35 -14.23
N MET A 348 1.42 0.58 -15.37
CA MET A 348 0.01 0.95 -15.41
C MET A 348 -0.82 0.05 -16.33
N GLU A 349 -1.90 -0.51 -15.80
CA GLU A 349 -2.81 -1.40 -16.55
C GLU A 349 -3.83 -0.66 -17.43
N SER A 350 -3.98 0.65 -17.25
CA SER A 350 -4.86 1.49 -18.05
C SER A 350 -4.08 2.27 -19.10
N LYS A 351 -4.77 2.58 -20.20
CA LYS A 351 -4.25 3.46 -21.23
C LYS A 351 -4.39 4.92 -20.78
N TYR A 352 -3.32 5.69 -20.90
CA TYR A 352 -3.30 7.11 -20.56
C TYR A 352 -3.21 7.99 -21.80
N HIS A 353 -3.68 9.22 -21.64
CA HIS A 353 -3.47 10.33 -22.57
C HIS A 353 -2.32 11.19 -22.04
N TYR A 354 -1.47 11.67 -22.92
CA TYR A 354 -0.33 12.51 -22.56
C TYR A 354 -0.25 13.74 -23.47
N GLY A 355 0.14 14.88 -22.90
CA GLY A 355 0.68 15.99 -23.64
C GLY A 355 2.20 15.90 -23.69
N TYR A 356 2.77 15.80 -24.89
CA TYR A 356 4.22 15.94 -25.10
C TYR A 356 4.58 17.39 -25.40
N TYR A 357 5.36 17.99 -24.51
CA TYR A 357 5.83 19.37 -24.60
C TYR A 357 7.29 19.39 -25.06
N LYS A 358 7.62 20.30 -25.97
CA LYS A 358 8.97 20.48 -26.50
C LYS A 358 9.80 21.38 -25.58
N ALA A 359 11.11 21.33 -25.75
CA ALA A 359 12.01 22.28 -25.08
C ALA A 359 11.63 23.72 -25.41
N GLY A 360 11.60 24.58 -24.38
CA GLY A 360 11.16 25.96 -24.46
C GLY A 360 9.65 26.18 -24.24
N SER A 361 8.84 25.11 -24.18
CA SER A 361 7.40 25.23 -23.89
C SER A 361 7.12 25.51 -22.40
N SER A 362 5.92 26.03 -22.11
CA SER A 362 5.34 26.16 -20.78
C SER A 362 4.03 25.38 -20.66
N ILE A 363 3.73 24.91 -19.45
CA ILE A 363 2.45 24.32 -19.07
C ILE A 363 1.80 25.27 -18.05
N GLU A 364 0.62 25.80 -18.36
CA GLU A 364 -0.09 26.72 -17.48
C GLU A 364 -1.59 26.83 -17.83
N PHE A 365 -2.38 27.31 -16.88
CA PHE A 365 -3.74 27.80 -17.13
C PHE A 365 -3.68 29.29 -17.45
N ALA A 366 -3.64 29.63 -18.74
CA ALA A 366 -3.40 30.99 -19.20
C ALA A 366 -4.38 32.02 -18.59
N GLY A 367 -3.85 33.15 -18.12
CA GLY A 367 -4.63 34.24 -17.54
C GLY A 367 -5.18 33.95 -16.13
N LYS A 368 -4.77 32.86 -15.47
CA LYS A 368 -5.17 32.56 -14.09
C LYS A 368 -4.11 33.01 -13.09
N THR A 369 -4.58 33.58 -12.00
CA THR A 369 -3.80 33.96 -10.82
C THR A 369 -4.36 33.29 -9.58
N TRP A 370 -3.53 33.17 -8.56
CA TRP A 370 -3.80 32.44 -7.34
C TRP A 370 -3.40 33.26 -6.12
N ARG A 371 -3.97 32.91 -4.97
CA ARG A 371 -3.60 33.44 -3.66
C ARG A 371 -3.36 32.28 -2.72
N LEU A 372 -2.47 32.48 -1.75
CA LEU A 372 -2.28 31.50 -0.69
C LEU A 372 -3.54 31.41 0.17
N PRO A 373 -3.85 30.22 0.72
CA PRO A 373 -4.95 30.04 1.66
C PRO A 373 -4.75 30.89 2.93
N THR A 374 -5.83 31.15 3.64
CA THR A 374 -5.85 32.01 4.84
C THR A 374 -4.82 31.59 5.90
N ARG A 375 -4.14 32.58 6.50
CA ARG A 375 -3.21 32.35 7.63
C ARG A 375 -3.92 31.63 8.79
N GLY A 376 -3.28 30.59 9.32
CA GLY A 376 -3.77 29.79 10.45
C GLY A 376 -4.62 28.56 10.08
N GLY A 377 -4.88 28.31 8.79
CA GLY A 377 -5.51 27.07 8.31
C GLY A 377 -4.50 25.98 7.93
N ASP A 378 -5.00 24.76 7.74
CA ASP A 378 -4.22 23.57 7.36
C ASP A 378 -4.02 23.37 5.85
N ALA A 379 -4.60 24.26 5.06
CA ALA A 379 -4.56 24.21 3.61
C ALA A 379 -3.27 24.79 3.04
N PHE A 380 -2.90 24.25 1.88
CA PHE A 380 -1.81 24.69 1.02
C PHE A 380 -2.38 25.00 -0.35
N PHE A 381 -1.91 26.06 -1.00
CA PHE A 381 -2.04 26.14 -2.46
C PHE A 381 -1.20 25.00 -3.05
N ALA A 382 -1.76 24.24 -3.98
CA ALA A 382 -1.08 23.12 -4.63
C ALA A 382 -1.11 23.26 -6.16
N THR A 383 0.00 22.88 -6.79
CA THR A 383 0.15 22.72 -8.23
C THR A 383 0.91 21.44 -8.52
N GLY A 384 0.59 20.76 -9.62
CA GLY A 384 1.18 19.45 -9.87
C GLY A 384 0.84 18.86 -11.21
N LEU A 385 1.55 17.78 -11.53
CA LEU A 385 1.34 16.98 -12.73
C LEU A 385 1.91 15.57 -12.53
N ARG A 386 1.49 14.65 -13.38
CA ARG A 386 2.09 13.34 -13.54
C ARG A 386 3.12 13.37 -14.66
N LEU A 387 4.39 13.27 -14.29
CA LEU A 387 5.52 13.20 -15.22
C LEU A 387 5.73 11.75 -15.66
N ARG A 388 5.68 11.49 -16.96
CA ARG A 388 6.05 10.18 -17.54
C ARG A 388 7.55 10.08 -17.80
N GLU A 389 8.12 11.07 -18.47
CA GLU A 389 9.54 11.08 -18.85
C GLU A 389 10.01 12.49 -19.24
N MET A 390 11.32 12.70 -19.14
CA MET A 390 12.05 13.80 -19.79
C MET A 390 12.96 13.19 -20.87
N ASP A 391 12.92 13.74 -22.09
CA ASP A 391 13.54 13.11 -23.27
C ASP A 391 15.07 13.19 -23.28
N LYS A 392 15.65 14.23 -22.66
CA LYS A 392 17.09 14.53 -22.66
C LYS A 392 17.50 15.41 -21.47
N PRO A 393 18.81 15.59 -21.22
CA PRO A 393 19.30 16.49 -20.16
C PRO A 393 18.73 17.90 -20.29
N GLY A 394 18.34 18.49 -19.17
CA GLY A 394 17.62 19.75 -19.07
C GLY A 394 16.84 19.86 -17.77
N SER A 395 16.02 20.91 -17.63
CA SER A 395 15.25 21.18 -16.40
C SER A 395 13.76 21.37 -16.67
N MET A 396 12.93 20.70 -15.86
CA MET A 396 11.51 21.02 -15.70
C MET A 396 11.34 21.86 -14.44
N ILE A 397 10.80 23.07 -14.56
CA ILE A 397 10.77 24.05 -13.47
C ILE A 397 9.33 24.48 -13.17
N PHE A 398 8.80 24.06 -12.02
CA PHE A 398 7.53 24.56 -11.50
C PHE A 398 7.76 25.91 -10.85
N LYS A 399 7.02 26.93 -11.27
CA LYS A 399 7.13 28.30 -10.77
C LYS A 399 5.93 28.67 -9.91
N LEU A 400 6.19 29.27 -8.75
CA LEU A 400 5.22 29.94 -7.90
C LEU A 400 5.57 31.43 -7.89
N GLY A 401 4.93 32.19 -8.77
CA GLY A 401 5.32 33.56 -9.07
C GLY A 401 6.75 33.64 -9.65
N GLU A 402 7.46 34.73 -9.32
CA GLU A 402 8.82 34.98 -9.84
C GLU A 402 9.92 34.44 -8.93
N LYS A 403 9.67 34.42 -7.61
CA LYS A 403 10.70 34.13 -6.59
C LYS A 403 10.90 32.64 -6.34
N PHE A 404 9.83 31.83 -6.34
CA PHE A 404 9.92 30.45 -5.84
C PHE A 404 9.77 29.44 -6.97
N ASN A 405 10.64 28.43 -6.98
CA ASN A 405 10.55 27.37 -7.97
C ASN A 405 11.00 26.00 -7.45
N LEU A 406 10.38 24.95 -8.00
CA LEU A 406 10.84 23.57 -7.88
C LEU A 406 11.45 23.16 -9.22
N GLU A 407 12.73 22.85 -9.23
CA GLU A 407 13.48 22.40 -10.41
C GLU A 407 13.72 20.89 -10.35
N LEU A 408 13.30 20.17 -11.39
CA LEU A 408 13.68 18.80 -11.68
C LEU A 408 14.72 18.83 -12.80
N GLN A 409 15.99 18.61 -12.46
CA GLN A 409 17.10 18.66 -13.39
C GLN A 409 17.57 17.26 -13.76
N GLN A 410 17.56 16.97 -15.06
CA GLN A 410 18.21 15.81 -15.63
C GLN A 410 19.63 16.19 -16.07
N ILE A 411 20.62 15.56 -15.45
CA ILE A 411 22.04 15.71 -15.80
C ILE A 411 22.44 14.54 -16.71
N ASP A 412 23.31 14.81 -17.68
CA ASP A 412 23.80 13.79 -18.60
C ASP A 412 24.52 12.66 -17.84
N ASN A 413 24.28 11.41 -18.27
CA ASN A 413 24.78 10.19 -17.65
C ASN A 413 24.47 10.00 -16.14
N ASN A 414 23.55 10.78 -15.56
CA ASN A 414 23.07 10.58 -14.19
C ASN A 414 21.79 9.71 -14.19
N PRO A 415 21.76 8.58 -13.44
CA PRO A 415 20.55 7.76 -13.30
C PRO A 415 19.42 8.44 -12.52
N ASN A 416 19.69 9.56 -11.85
CA ASN A 416 18.75 10.29 -11.02
C ASN A 416 18.47 11.70 -11.57
N LEU A 417 17.28 12.21 -11.27
CA LEU A 417 16.92 13.62 -11.38
C LEU A 417 17.30 14.33 -10.08
N GLN A 418 17.95 15.49 -10.19
CA GLN A 418 18.13 16.38 -9.06
C GLN A 418 16.88 17.24 -8.88
N VAL A 419 16.20 17.08 -7.75
CA VAL A 419 14.96 17.78 -7.43
C VAL A 419 15.27 18.82 -6.37
N SER A 420 15.20 20.11 -6.70
CA SER A 420 15.59 21.21 -5.82
C SER A 420 14.50 22.25 -5.69
N PHE A 421 14.16 22.65 -4.47
CA PHE A 421 13.33 23.82 -4.23
C PHE A 421 14.21 25.05 -4.00
N ARG A 422 13.88 26.15 -4.68
CA ARG A 422 14.68 27.37 -4.72
C ARG A 422 13.84 28.59 -4.38
N GLU A 423 14.48 29.51 -3.69
CA GLU A 423 14.06 30.90 -3.56
C GLU A 423 15.07 31.77 -4.29
N ASN A 424 14.64 32.37 -5.39
CA ASN A 424 15.48 32.97 -6.42
C ASN A 424 16.51 31.94 -6.90
N GLU A 425 17.81 32.26 -6.79
CA GLU A 425 18.91 31.37 -7.13
C GLU A 425 19.31 30.42 -5.98
N LYS A 426 18.82 30.67 -4.76
CA LYS A 426 19.24 29.92 -3.56
C LYS A 426 18.46 28.62 -3.44
N VAL A 427 19.18 27.50 -3.43
CA VAL A 427 18.60 26.19 -3.08
C VAL A 427 18.29 26.16 -1.59
N LEU A 428 17.04 25.92 -1.25
CA LEU A 428 16.59 25.75 0.14
C LEU A 428 16.68 24.29 0.57
N GLU A 429 16.25 23.37 -0.29
CA GLU A 429 16.29 21.92 -0.04
C GLU A 429 16.36 21.16 -1.37
N ARG A 430 16.89 19.93 -1.35
CA ARG A 430 16.98 19.06 -2.52
C ARG A 430 16.87 17.59 -2.17
N MET A 431 16.46 16.78 -3.14
CA MET A 431 16.53 15.32 -3.11
C MET A 431 16.92 14.76 -4.48
N GLU A 432 17.39 13.51 -4.51
CA GLU A 432 17.57 12.75 -5.74
C GLU A 432 16.30 11.92 -6.02
N PHE A 433 15.88 11.85 -7.28
CA PHE A 433 14.76 11.02 -7.72
C PHE A 433 15.20 10.08 -8.83
N PRO A 434 15.15 8.74 -8.66
CA PRO A 434 15.58 7.80 -9.70
C PRO A 434 14.76 7.94 -10.97
N LYS A 435 15.40 8.14 -12.13
CA LYS A 435 14.68 8.21 -13.41
C LYS A 435 13.89 6.92 -13.69
N ALA A 436 14.43 5.79 -13.26
CA ALA A 436 13.78 4.48 -13.40
C ALA A 436 12.48 4.36 -12.59
N ALA A 437 12.23 5.26 -11.63
CA ALA A 437 11.01 5.34 -10.84
C ALA A 437 9.93 6.22 -11.49
N LEU A 438 10.15 6.79 -12.68
CA LEU A 438 9.07 7.38 -13.46
C LEU A 438 8.20 6.27 -14.11
N PRO A 439 6.89 6.49 -14.32
CA PRO A 439 6.15 7.74 -14.10
C PRO A 439 5.91 8.10 -12.62
N ALA A 440 5.76 9.39 -12.32
CA ALA A 440 5.50 9.88 -10.96
C ALA A 440 4.50 11.04 -10.91
N ASP A 441 3.65 11.04 -9.88
CA ASP A 441 2.81 12.18 -9.50
C ASP A 441 3.64 13.18 -8.71
N ILE A 442 3.71 14.41 -9.20
CA ILE A 442 4.44 15.53 -8.59
C ILE A 442 3.43 16.52 -8.05
N ILE A 443 3.57 16.88 -6.77
CA ILE A 443 2.79 17.93 -6.11
C ILE A 443 3.77 18.90 -5.46
N LEU A 444 3.71 20.16 -5.85
CA LEU A 444 4.31 21.28 -5.13
C LEU A 444 3.19 22.02 -4.41
N ALA A 445 3.29 22.15 -3.09
CA ALA A 445 2.32 22.91 -2.31
C ALA A 445 2.99 23.90 -1.35
N ALA A 446 2.36 25.06 -1.16
CA ALA A 446 2.86 26.12 -0.29
C ALA A 446 1.74 26.79 0.50
N ASN A 447 2.05 27.19 1.72
CA ASN A 447 1.25 28.12 2.50
C ASN A 447 2.12 29.33 2.88
N HIS A 448 1.67 30.17 3.81
CA HIS A 448 2.43 31.38 4.18
C HIS A 448 3.81 31.12 4.80
N ASN A 449 4.03 29.95 5.41
CA ASN A 449 5.18 29.72 6.29
C ASN A 449 6.02 28.49 5.90
N GLN A 450 5.55 27.67 4.95
CA GLN A 450 6.25 26.45 4.55
C GLN A 450 5.83 25.98 3.15
N TYR A 451 6.66 25.11 2.58
CA TYR A 451 6.36 24.41 1.34
C TYR A 451 6.58 22.91 1.49
N HIS A 452 5.97 22.15 0.59
CA HIS A 452 6.01 20.70 0.51
C HIS A 452 6.15 20.26 -0.94
N VAL A 453 7.00 19.27 -1.17
CA VAL A 453 7.19 18.65 -2.48
C VAL A 453 6.99 17.15 -2.34
N ASN A 454 6.00 16.61 -3.05
CA ASN A 454 5.71 15.19 -3.11
C ASN A 454 5.95 14.64 -4.51
N MET A 455 6.73 13.56 -4.62
CA MET A 455 6.91 12.79 -5.85
C MET A 455 6.57 11.32 -5.58
N LEU A 456 5.35 10.90 -5.90
CA LEU A 456 4.90 9.52 -5.77
C LEU A 456 5.16 8.76 -7.06
N SER A 457 6.09 7.82 -7.02
CA SER A 457 6.33 6.92 -8.15
C SER A 457 5.20 5.92 -8.29
N ILE A 458 4.72 5.74 -9.51
CA ILE A 458 3.78 4.67 -9.88
C ILE A 458 4.54 3.36 -10.10
N GLN A 459 5.82 3.47 -10.49
CA GLN A 459 6.64 2.33 -10.85
C GLN A 459 7.08 1.52 -9.64
N ASP A 460 7.42 2.17 -8.52
CA ASP A 460 7.86 1.49 -7.29
C ASP A 460 6.93 1.72 -6.08
N SER A 461 5.84 2.49 -6.24
CA SER A 461 4.90 2.88 -5.20
C SER A 461 5.53 3.66 -4.02
N LYS A 462 6.76 4.17 -4.20
CA LYS A 462 7.46 4.94 -3.18
C LYS A 462 7.20 6.43 -3.36
N LEU A 463 6.85 7.06 -2.26
CA LEU A 463 6.80 8.50 -2.12
C LEU A 463 8.17 9.02 -1.74
N ARG A 464 8.67 9.97 -2.52
CA ARG A 464 9.88 10.74 -2.23
C ARG A 464 9.46 12.18 -2.07
N ALA A 465 9.81 12.79 -0.95
CA ALA A 465 9.28 14.09 -0.62
C ALA A 465 10.17 14.82 0.36
N PHE A 466 10.05 16.14 0.37
CA PHE A 466 10.74 17.02 1.29
C PHE A 466 9.91 18.28 1.55
N SER A 467 10.24 18.99 2.64
CA SER A 467 9.50 20.16 3.07
C SER A 467 10.33 21.00 4.04
N ALA A 468 10.28 22.32 3.88
CA ALA A 468 10.91 23.23 4.82
C ALA A 468 10.04 24.46 5.09
N ALA A 469 10.37 25.15 6.19
CA ALA A 469 9.84 26.47 6.45
C ALA A 469 10.42 27.47 5.44
N ALA A 470 9.58 28.35 4.92
CA ALA A 470 9.96 29.46 4.06
C ALA A 470 8.87 30.54 4.14
N ASP A 471 9.25 31.80 4.00
CA ASP A 471 8.31 32.92 4.10
C ASP A 471 7.70 33.23 2.73
N PHE A 472 6.40 33.00 2.57
CA PHE A 472 5.65 33.33 1.36
C PHE A 472 4.71 34.53 1.56
N SER A 473 4.89 35.31 2.63
CA SER A 473 4.03 36.44 2.96
C SER A 473 3.97 37.51 1.86
N GLU A 474 5.07 37.69 1.12
CA GLU A 474 5.18 38.65 0.01
C GLU A 474 4.67 38.11 -1.33
N LEU A 475 4.28 36.83 -1.44
CA LEU A 475 3.88 36.23 -2.71
C LEU A 475 2.61 36.88 -3.30
N GLY A 476 1.74 37.42 -2.44
CA GLY A 476 0.54 38.15 -2.84
C GLY A 476 -0.37 37.34 -3.77
N GLU A 477 -0.72 37.95 -4.91
CA GLU A 477 -1.39 37.28 -6.03
C GLU A 477 -0.34 36.85 -7.05
N PHE A 478 -0.32 35.58 -7.44
CA PHE A 478 0.76 34.99 -8.22
C PHE A 478 0.25 34.04 -9.32
N THR A 479 1.11 33.74 -10.29
CA THR A 479 0.85 32.74 -11.34
C THR A 479 1.55 31.41 -11.02
N SER A 480 1.02 30.31 -11.55
CA SER A 480 1.64 28.98 -11.49
C SER A 480 1.84 28.44 -12.90
N SER A 481 3.07 28.04 -13.21
CA SER A 481 3.42 27.44 -14.50
C SER A 481 4.55 26.42 -14.36
N VAL A 482 4.72 25.57 -15.38
CA VAL A 482 5.85 24.65 -15.49
C VAL A 482 6.60 24.96 -16.77
N ALA A 483 7.88 25.34 -16.66
CA ALA A 483 8.73 25.66 -17.80
C ALA A 483 9.68 24.50 -18.13
N LEU A 484 9.88 24.23 -19.43
CA LEU A 484 10.85 23.25 -19.92
C LEU A 484 12.09 23.93 -20.51
N VAL A 485 13.24 23.72 -19.89
CA VAL A 485 14.52 24.31 -20.31
C VAL A 485 15.42 23.20 -20.86
N ASN A 486 15.73 23.28 -22.16
CA ASN A 486 16.58 22.34 -22.89
C ASN A 486 16.11 20.86 -22.96
N CYS A 487 14.97 20.51 -22.36
CA CYS A 487 14.35 19.18 -22.42
C CYS A 487 12.90 19.24 -22.95
N GLY A 488 12.44 18.18 -23.59
CA GLY A 488 11.02 17.87 -23.77
C GLY A 488 10.51 16.95 -22.65
N ALA A 489 9.20 16.93 -22.42
CA ALA A 489 8.59 16.09 -21.39
C ALA A 489 7.19 15.61 -21.79
N ALA A 490 6.84 14.39 -21.37
CA ALA A 490 5.49 13.85 -21.49
C ALA A 490 4.78 13.88 -20.13
N VAL A 491 3.60 14.49 -20.08
CA VAL A 491 2.78 14.63 -18.84
C VAL A 491 1.36 14.15 -19.09
N SER A 492 0.71 13.53 -18.09
CA SER A 492 -0.66 13.01 -18.27
C SER A 492 -1.75 13.87 -17.63
N ASN A 493 -1.38 14.84 -16.81
CA ASN A 493 -2.30 15.84 -16.28
C ASN A 493 -1.53 17.10 -15.88
N TYR A 494 -2.25 18.19 -15.62
CA TYR A 494 -1.76 19.37 -14.90
C TYR A 494 -2.90 19.93 -14.07
N PHE A 495 -2.62 20.37 -12.84
CA PHE A 495 -3.65 20.88 -11.94
C PHE A 495 -3.17 22.02 -11.05
N THR A 496 -4.13 22.82 -10.59
CA THR A 496 -4.00 23.72 -9.44
C THR A 496 -5.15 23.51 -8.48
N GLY A 497 -4.94 23.73 -7.18
CA GLY A 497 -5.95 23.43 -6.17
C GLY A 497 -5.51 23.72 -4.75
N LEU A 498 -6.21 23.10 -3.79
CA LEU A 498 -5.81 23.04 -2.40
C LEU A 498 -5.33 21.64 -2.04
N ALA A 499 -4.28 21.58 -1.24
CA ALA A 499 -3.85 20.36 -0.58
C ALA A 499 -3.83 20.53 0.93
N LYS A 500 -3.88 19.41 1.65
CA LYS A 500 -3.67 19.33 3.10
C LYS A 500 -2.64 18.24 3.38
N LYS A 501 -1.96 18.34 4.53
CA LYS A 501 -1.15 17.24 5.02
C LYS A 501 -2.07 16.05 5.28
N GLU A 502 -1.71 14.88 4.77
CA GLU A 502 -2.41 13.66 5.09
C GLU A 502 -2.09 13.27 6.53
N MET A 503 -3.13 13.18 7.34
CA MET A 503 -3.09 12.60 8.67
C MET A 503 -3.44 11.12 8.52
N LYS A 504 -2.44 10.24 8.56
CA LYS A 504 -2.67 8.78 8.50
C LYS A 504 -3.15 8.25 9.84
N SER A 505 -4.47 8.18 9.97
CA SER A 505 -5.13 7.88 11.22
C SER A 505 -5.50 6.42 11.21
N ASN A 506 -4.76 5.57 11.92
CA ASN A 506 -5.28 4.26 12.27
C ASN A 506 -5.68 4.22 13.76
N THR A 507 -6.84 4.79 14.06
CA THR A 507 -7.44 4.88 15.40
C THR A 507 -7.94 3.52 15.86
N VAL A 508 -8.10 2.62 14.88
CA VAL A 508 -8.68 1.31 15.02
C VAL A 508 -7.71 0.44 15.82
N PRO A 509 -8.10 -0.07 17.00
CA PRO A 509 -7.22 -0.92 17.78
C PRO A 509 -7.21 -2.32 17.17
N PHE A 510 -6.05 -2.76 16.65
CA PHE A 510 -5.81 -4.11 16.18
C PHE A 510 -4.33 -4.46 16.43
N LYS A 511 -3.99 -5.74 16.26
CA LYS A 511 -2.65 -6.29 16.49
C LYS A 511 -2.27 -7.21 15.32
N LEU A 512 -1.03 -7.08 14.88
CA LEU A 512 -0.38 -8.02 13.97
C LEU A 512 0.77 -8.71 14.71
N ALA A 513 1.20 -9.90 14.25
CA ALA A 513 2.33 -10.59 14.85
C ALA A 513 3.68 -10.09 14.29
N LEU A 514 3.75 -9.83 12.97
CA LEU A 514 4.93 -9.33 12.24
C LEU A 514 6.26 -9.96 12.69
N ASP A 515 6.30 -11.29 12.75
CA ASP A 515 7.50 -12.02 13.17
C ASP A 515 8.69 -11.70 12.26
N GLU A 516 9.85 -11.34 12.82
CA GLU A 516 11.06 -11.03 12.04
C GLU A 516 11.53 -12.22 11.17
N SER A 517 11.27 -13.42 11.67
CA SER A 517 11.44 -14.67 10.92
C SER A 517 10.28 -15.60 11.20
N PHE A 518 9.86 -16.35 10.18
CA PHE A 518 8.74 -17.28 10.30
C PHE A 518 9.11 -18.64 9.70
N ASP A 519 8.77 -19.69 10.44
CA ASP A 519 8.91 -21.09 10.08
C ASP A 519 7.57 -21.76 10.43
N PRO A 520 6.75 -22.16 9.44
CA PRO A 520 5.40 -22.64 9.69
C PRO A 520 5.39 -23.92 10.53
N VAL A 521 6.39 -24.80 10.35
CA VAL A 521 6.47 -26.07 11.09
C VAL A 521 6.77 -25.80 12.56
N LYS A 522 7.73 -24.92 12.86
CA LYS A 522 8.02 -24.52 14.25
C LYS A 522 6.87 -23.75 14.90
N ALA A 523 6.09 -23.01 14.11
CA ALA A 523 4.89 -22.32 14.55
C ALA A 523 3.69 -23.28 14.78
N GLY A 524 3.84 -24.57 14.44
CA GLY A 524 2.78 -25.58 14.61
C GLY A 524 1.70 -25.53 13.52
N TRP A 525 2.00 -24.96 12.35
CA TRP A 525 1.07 -24.90 11.23
C TRP A 525 1.16 -26.21 10.43
N ASN A 526 0.01 -26.80 10.16
CA ASN A 526 -0.06 -28.10 9.50
C ASN A 526 0.18 -27.94 8.00
N LEU A 527 1.08 -28.74 7.43
CA LEU A 527 1.22 -28.88 5.99
C LEU A 527 -0.03 -29.57 5.43
N ILE A 528 -0.79 -28.87 4.58
CA ILE A 528 -2.09 -29.36 4.06
C ILE A 528 -2.06 -29.66 2.56
N TRP A 529 -1.04 -29.21 1.85
CA TRP A 529 -0.83 -29.48 0.43
C TRP A 529 0.62 -29.14 0.02
N GLN A 530 1.16 -29.89 -0.93
CA GLN A 530 2.45 -29.59 -1.55
C GLN A 530 2.57 -30.19 -2.95
N ASP A 531 3.43 -29.60 -3.78
CA ASP A 531 3.99 -30.24 -4.96
C ASP A 531 5.51 -30.07 -4.93
N GLU A 532 6.23 -31.19 -4.89
CA GLU A 532 7.69 -31.26 -4.87
C GLU A 532 8.26 -31.56 -6.27
N PHE A 533 7.39 -31.65 -7.30
CA PHE A 533 7.76 -31.91 -8.69
C PHE A 533 8.68 -33.14 -8.88
N ASN A 534 8.49 -34.18 -8.07
CA ASN A 534 9.26 -35.43 -8.15
C ASN A 534 8.77 -36.39 -9.25
N GLY A 535 7.62 -36.10 -9.87
CA GLY A 535 7.07 -36.87 -10.99
C GLY A 535 7.84 -36.70 -12.30
N SER A 536 7.40 -37.38 -13.36
CA SER A 536 7.98 -37.22 -14.71
C SER A 536 7.33 -36.11 -15.54
N GLU A 537 6.16 -35.62 -15.12
CA GLU A 537 5.38 -34.60 -15.81
C GLU A 537 4.53 -33.78 -14.81
N VAL A 538 3.97 -32.67 -15.28
CA VAL A 538 3.04 -31.86 -14.49
C VAL A 538 1.69 -32.59 -14.40
N ASP A 539 1.21 -32.83 -13.17
CA ASP A 539 -0.12 -33.41 -12.95
C ASP A 539 -1.21 -32.34 -13.12
N TRP A 540 -1.74 -32.25 -14.34
CA TRP A 540 -2.82 -31.32 -14.73
C TRP A 540 -4.23 -31.81 -14.37
N GLU A 541 -4.36 -33.02 -13.81
CA GLU A 541 -5.66 -33.66 -13.60
C GLU A 541 -6.01 -33.80 -12.11
N ASN A 542 -5.02 -33.83 -11.21
CA ASN A 542 -5.27 -33.87 -9.76
C ASN A 542 -4.62 -32.73 -8.97
N THR A 543 -3.50 -32.18 -9.44
CA THR A 543 -2.75 -31.16 -8.69
C THR A 543 -2.99 -29.77 -9.24
N TRP A 544 -2.72 -29.59 -10.53
CA TRP A 544 -2.81 -28.33 -11.24
C TRP A 544 -3.97 -28.36 -12.23
N MET A 545 -4.37 -27.19 -12.70
CA MET A 545 -5.29 -26.97 -13.80
C MET A 545 -4.86 -25.71 -14.56
N ASN A 546 -5.47 -25.51 -15.72
CA ASN A 546 -5.37 -24.26 -16.46
C ASN A 546 -6.10 -23.14 -15.72
N SER A 547 -5.89 -21.89 -16.15
CA SER A 547 -6.55 -20.72 -15.56
C SER A 547 -8.04 -20.98 -15.40
N PRO A 548 -8.61 -20.87 -14.19
CA PRO A 548 -10.02 -21.16 -14.02
C PRO A 548 -10.86 -20.21 -14.90
N TRP A 549 -10.39 -18.99 -15.16
CA TRP A 549 -11.04 -17.97 -16.01
C TRP A 549 -11.24 -18.44 -17.46
N ASN A 550 -10.33 -19.28 -17.94
CA ASN A 550 -10.37 -19.90 -19.25
C ASN A 550 -9.74 -21.29 -19.15
N PRO A 551 -10.51 -22.30 -18.72
CA PRO A 551 -9.98 -23.61 -18.34
C PRO A 551 -9.57 -24.46 -19.54
N ILE A 552 -9.72 -23.92 -20.76
CA ILE A 552 -9.25 -24.55 -21.99
C ILE A 552 -7.73 -24.78 -21.89
N PRO A 553 -7.25 -26.03 -22.08
CA PRO A 553 -5.83 -26.34 -22.16
C PRO A 553 -5.10 -25.43 -23.15
N ARG A 554 -4.16 -24.65 -22.63
CA ARG A 554 -3.40 -23.66 -23.39
C ARG A 554 -1.94 -23.70 -22.96
N ASN A 555 -1.07 -23.87 -23.95
CA ASN A 555 0.38 -23.79 -23.81
C ASN A 555 0.95 -24.73 -22.70
N ARG A 556 0.29 -25.87 -22.40
CA ARG A 556 0.78 -26.82 -21.37
C ARG A 556 2.19 -27.32 -21.69
N GLU A 557 2.58 -27.34 -22.96
CA GLU A 557 3.93 -27.73 -23.40
C GLU A 557 5.05 -26.76 -22.96
N GLN A 558 4.70 -25.58 -22.43
CA GLN A 558 5.65 -24.63 -21.85
C GLN A 558 6.04 -25.01 -20.40
N ALA A 559 5.30 -25.91 -19.76
CA ALA A 559 5.59 -26.39 -18.41
C ALA A 559 6.04 -27.86 -18.47
N SER A 560 7.15 -28.17 -17.82
CA SER A 560 7.68 -29.54 -17.75
C SER A 560 8.35 -29.78 -16.42
N VAL A 561 8.42 -31.03 -15.99
CA VAL A 561 9.17 -31.43 -14.80
C VAL A 561 10.52 -32.02 -15.24
N LYS A 562 11.62 -31.48 -14.72
CA LYS A 562 12.98 -31.96 -15.00
C LYS A 562 13.82 -31.83 -13.73
N ASN A 563 14.63 -32.85 -13.44
CA ASN A 563 15.56 -32.85 -12.30
C ASN A 563 14.88 -32.53 -10.95
N GLY A 564 13.66 -33.00 -10.73
CA GLY A 564 12.89 -32.74 -9.50
C GLY A 564 12.36 -31.31 -9.39
N MET A 565 12.27 -30.56 -10.50
CA MET A 565 11.79 -29.17 -10.50
C MET A 565 10.79 -28.94 -11.62
N LEU A 566 9.87 -28.00 -11.41
CA LEU A 566 9.07 -27.41 -12.46
C LEU A 566 9.90 -26.40 -13.26
N HIS A 567 9.93 -26.58 -14.57
CA HIS A 567 10.48 -25.66 -15.55
C HIS A 567 9.34 -25.05 -16.35
N ILE A 568 9.12 -23.75 -16.18
CA ILE A 568 8.27 -22.96 -17.07
C ILE A 568 9.15 -22.22 -18.05
N ARG A 569 9.03 -22.55 -19.34
CA ARG A 569 9.78 -21.93 -20.43
C ARG A 569 8.91 -20.94 -21.20
N CYS A 570 9.52 -19.89 -21.74
CA CYS A 570 8.89 -19.06 -22.75
C CYS A 570 9.96 -18.67 -23.78
N ASP A 571 9.69 -19.10 -25.01
CA ASP A 571 10.54 -18.86 -26.16
C ASP A 571 10.02 -17.62 -26.90
N PHE A 572 10.80 -16.53 -26.89
CA PHE A 572 10.49 -15.35 -27.69
C PHE A 572 11.01 -15.51 -29.10
N SER A 573 10.11 -15.43 -30.07
CA SER A 573 10.44 -15.43 -31.50
C SER A 573 9.97 -14.14 -32.16
N LYS A 574 10.61 -13.76 -33.27
CA LYS A 574 10.16 -12.61 -34.07
C LYS A 574 8.72 -12.82 -34.53
N ARG A 575 7.90 -11.77 -34.50
CA ARG A 575 6.56 -11.83 -35.08
C ARG A 575 6.63 -11.85 -36.61
N PRO A 576 5.66 -12.50 -37.27
CA PRO A 576 5.44 -12.31 -38.70
C PRO A 576 5.24 -10.84 -39.06
N GLU A 577 5.78 -10.40 -40.19
CA GLU A 577 5.73 -9.00 -40.64
C GLU A 577 4.29 -8.50 -40.89
N ASP A 578 3.35 -9.41 -41.17
CA ASP A 578 1.93 -9.13 -41.41
C ASP A 578 1.08 -9.12 -40.12
N SER A 579 1.70 -9.23 -38.93
CA SER A 579 0.97 -9.20 -37.67
C SER A 579 0.25 -7.87 -37.46
N LYS A 580 -1.04 -7.93 -37.10
CA LYS A 580 -1.81 -6.75 -36.63
C LYS A 580 -1.26 -6.16 -35.33
N ASP A 581 -0.48 -6.96 -34.61
CA ASP A 581 0.19 -6.56 -33.39
C ASP A 581 1.57 -5.99 -33.73
N LYS A 582 1.80 -4.73 -33.39
CA LYS A 582 3.05 -4.01 -33.72
C LYS A 582 4.26 -4.43 -32.88
N ARG A 583 4.12 -5.44 -31.99
CA ARG A 583 5.23 -5.95 -31.18
C ARG A 583 6.26 -6.68 -32.06
N PRO A 584 7.57 -6.46 -31.86
CA PRO A 584 8.59 -7.14 -32.65
C PRO A 584 8.71 -8.65 -32.36
N TYR A 585 8.33 -9.07 -31.15
CA TYR A 585 8.45 -10.47 -30.70
C TYR A 585 7.16 -11.01 -30.06
N ILE A 586 7.02 -12.34 -30.01
CA ILE A 586 5.93 -13.08 -29.38
C ILE A 586 6.49 -14.21 -28.52
N GLY A 587 5.94 -14.37 -27.32
CA GLY A 587 6.14 -15.54 -26.47
C GLY A 587 4.80 -16.15 -26.08
N LYS A 588 4.83 -17.29 -25.38
CA LYS A 588 3.65 -18.01 -24.91
C LYS A 588 3.53 -17.92 -23.39
N THR A 589 2.33 -17.60 -22.91
CA THR A 589 1.99 -17.63 -21.47
C THR A 589 1.49 -19.00 -21.06
N VAL A 590 1.92 -19.50 -19.91
CA VAL A 590 1.35 -20.67 -19.22
C VAL A 590 1.13 -20.34 -17.75
N GLY A 591 0.05 -20.87 -17.18
CA GLY A 591 -0.24 -20.76 -15.76
C GLY A 591 -0.73 -22.10 -15.22
N LEU A 592 -0.19 -22.48 -14.07
CA LEU A 592 -0.56 -23.65 -13.29
C LEU A 592 -1.32 -23.13 -12.07
N TYR A 593 -2.56 -23.57 -11.94
CA TYR A 593 -3.49 -23.17 -10.89
C TYR A 593 -3.84 -24.40 -10.09
N SER A 594 -3.70 -24.37 -8.77
CA SER A 594 -4.08 -25.50 -7.93
C SER A 594 -5.54 -25.87 -8.15
N GLN A 595 -5.90 -27.15 -8.06
CA GLN A 595 -7.31 -27.55 -8.08
C GLN A 595 -8.03 -27.26 -6.76
N LYS A 596 -7.28 -27.25 -5.67
CA LYS A 596 -7.75 -26.92 -4.33
C LYS A 596 -7.66 -25.42 -4.10
N ARG A 597 -8.65 -24.86 -3.40
CA ARG A 597 -8.61 -23.49 -2.87
C ARG A 597 -8.14 -23.50 -1.43
N PHE A 598 -7.49 -22.42 -1.00
CA PHE A 598 -6.90 -22.30 0.32
C PHE A 598 -7.27 -20.99 1.00
N GLY A 599 -7.62 -21.04 2.29
CA GLY A 599 -7.92 -19.88 3.13
C GLY A 599 -6.67 -19.31 3.82
N TYR A 600 -6.77 -18.94 5.09
CA TYR A 600 -5.59 -18.44 5.84
C TYR A 600 -4.54 -19.53 6.04
N GLY A 601 -3.28 -19.16 5.81
CA GLY A 601 -2.19 -20.12 5.77
C GLY A 601 -0.85 -19.48 5.44
N TYR A 602 0.19 -20.32 5.42
CA TYR A 602 1.53 -19.95 4.97
C TYR A 602 1.78 -20.62 3.63
N TYR A 603 2.08 -19.83 2.62
CA TYR A 603 2.25 -20.32 1.25
C TYR A 603 3.67 -20.01 0.81
N GLU A 604 4.46 -21.03 0.51
CA GLU A 604 5.84 -20.85 0.08
C GLU A 604 6.16 -21.59 -1.20
N ALA A 605 7.10 -21.03 -1.95
CA ALA A 605 7.72 -21.68 -3.08
C ALA A 605 9.24 -21.44 -3.04
N ARG A 606 10.02 -22.48 -3.35
CA ARG A 606 11.46 -22.34 -3.58
C ARG A 606 11.73 -22.23 -5.06
N LEU A 607 12.30 -21.12 -5.51
CA LEU A 607 12.33 -20.78 -6.93
C LEU A 607 13.50 -19.88 -7.30
N LYS A 608 13.75 -19.77 -8.61
CA LYS A 608 14.71 -18.84 -9.20
C LYS A 608 13.98 -17.88 -10.15
N PHE A 609 14.15 -16.58 -9.94
CA PHE A 609 13.49 -15.53 -10.71
C PHE A 609 14.03 -15.42 -12.15
N THR A 610 13.26 -14.78 -13.01
CA THR A 610 13.62 -14.51 -14.41
C THR A 610 14.24 -13.12 -14.57
N LYS A 611 14.77 -12.82 -15.76
CA LYS A 611 15.58 -11.61 -15.98
C LYS A 611 15.37 -10.95 -17.34
N LYS A 612 14.87 -11.69 -18.33
CA LYS A 612 14.77 -11.18 -19.70
C LYS A 612 13.53 -10.29 -19.87
N PRO A 613 13.64 -9.21 -20.66
CA PRO A 613 12.48 -8.43 -21.07
C PRO A 613 11.38 -9.28 -21.72
N GLY A 614 10.13 -8.86 -21.62
CA GLY A 614 8.99 -9.64 -22.12
C GLY A 614 8.47 -10.68 -21.14
N TRP A 615 9.27 -11.06 -20.14
CA TRP A 615 8.92 -12.05 -19.14
C TRP A 615 8.21 -11.46 -17.91
N TRP A 616 7.27 -12.23 -17.36
CA TRP A 616 6.63 -11.98 -16.07
C TRP A 616 6.30 -13.31 -15.40
N ALA A 617 7.17 -13.78 -14.51
CA ALA A 617 6.88 -14.88 -13.62
C ALA A 617 6.20 -14.38 -12.35
N ALA A 618 5.28 -15.19 -11.84
CA ALA A 618 4.55 -14.89 -10.61
C ALA A 618 4.27 -16.16 -9.80
N PHE A 619 4.22 -15.99 -8.49
CA PHE A 619 3.60 -16.89 -7.53
C PHE A 619 2.56 -16.10 -6.76
N TRP A 620 1.31 -16.51 -6.87
CA TRP A 620 0.17 -15.67 -6.52
C TRP A 620 -1.06 -16.50 -6.16
N MET A 621 -2.06 -15.85 -5.58
CA MET A 621 -3.33 -16.46 -5.20
C MET A 621 -4.49 -15.55 -5.59
N PHE A 622 -5.61 -16.11 -6.05
CA PHE A 622 -6.77 -15.32 -6.45
C PHE A 622 -8.06 -16.17 -6.40
N ASP A 623 -9.21 -15.51 -6.38
CA ASP A 623 -10.54 -16.15 -6.40
C ASP A 623 -11.03 -16.40 -7.85
N GLU A 624 -12.29 -16.77 -8.06
CA GLU A 624 -12.85 -17.29 -9.31
C GLU A 624 -13.07 -16.25 -10.43
N GLY A 625 -12.48 -15.06 -10.37
CA GLY A 625 -12.68 -14.05 -11.39
C GLY A 625 -12.18 -12.65 -11.08
N ARG A 626 -12.63 -11.68 -11.90
CA ARG A 626 -12.16 -10.28 -11.90
C ARG A 626 -12.85 -9.40 -10.87
N ASN A 627 -14.03 -9.79 -10.38
CA ASN A 627 -14.79 -8.98 -9.44
C ASN A 627 -15.44 -9.84 -8.37
N MET A 628 -14.91 -9.75 -7.14
CA MET A 628 -14.97 -10.82 -6.15
C MET A 628 -15.43 -10.34 -4.77
N SER A 629 -16.18 -9.24 -4.72
CA SER A 629 -16.36 -8.43 -3.50
C SER A 629 -17.08 -9.11 -2.33
N VAL A 630 -17.79 -10.23 -2.56
CA VAL A 630 -18.56 -10.96 -1.53
C VAL A 630 -17.66 -11.45 -0.39
N GLY A 631 -16.44 -11.89 -0.70
CA GLY A 631 -15.45 -12.33 0.26
C GLY A 631 -14.34 -11.31 0.53
N GLY A 632 -14.58 -10.03 0.20
CA GLY A 632 -13.57 -8.96 0.19
C GLY A 632 -12.80 -8.83 -1.13
N GLY A 633 -12.83 -9.87 -1.98
CA GLY A 633 -12.36 -9.87 -3.36
C GLY A 633 -10.86 -9.69 -3.56
N TYR A 634 -10.12 -10.77 -3.34
CA TYR A 634 -8.67 -10.77 -3.18
C TYR A 634 -7.94 -11.38 -4.38
N GLU A 635 -6.88 -10.70 -4.79
CA GLU A 635 -5.75 -11.26 -5.55
C GLU A 635 -4.47 -10.87 -4.79
N LEU A 636 -3.71 -11.90 -4.41
CA LEU A 636 -2.52 -11.85 -3.58
C LEU A 636 -1.32 -12.28 -4.40
N ASP A 637 -0.54 -11.32 -4.87
CA ASP A 637 0.68 -11.60 -5.62
C ASP A 637 1.85 -11.70 -4.65
N ILE A 638 2.09 -12.93 -4.16
CA ILE A 638 3.20 -13.25 -3.23
C ILE A 638 4.52 -12.74 -3.83
N PHE A 639 4.71 -12.93 -5.15
CA PHE A 639 5.67 -12.15 -5.91
C PHE A 639 5.31 -12.02 -7.38
N GLU A 640 5.86 -10.98 -7.98
CA GLU A 640 5.93 -10.76 -9.42
C GLU A 640 7.31 -10.22 -9.80
N ASP A 641 7.96 -10.82 -10.79
CA ASP A 641 9.33 -10.46 -11.16
C ASP A 641 9.44 -9.55 -12.39
N TYR A 642 8.34 -8.96 -12.84
CA TYR A 642 8.32 -8.09 -14.02
C TYR A 642 9.28 -6.89 -13.92
N SER A 643 9.67 -6.51 -12.70
CA SER A 643 10.63 -5.43 -12.41
C SER A 643 12.09 -5.82 -12.69
N THR A 644 12.41 -7.12 -12.72
CA THR A 644 13.78 -7.64 -12.92
C THR A 644 14.34 -7.39 -14.31
N ARG A 645 13.47 -7.26 -15.32
CA ARG A 645 13.83 -7.02 -16.74
C ARG A 645 14.66 -5.77 -17.00
N ARG A 646 14.72 -4.86 -16.02
CA ARG A 646 15.51 -3.63 -16.06
C ARG A 646 16.95 -3.82 -15.53
N GLY A 647 17.35 -5.07 -15.25
CA GLY A 647 18.69 -5.43 -14.77
C GLY A 647 18.88 -5.28 -13.26
N ALA A 648 17.84 -4.86 -12.53
CA ALA A 648 17.84 -4.73 -11.07
C ALA A 648 17.21 -5.97 -10.42
N ALA A 649 17.74 -6.41 -9.28
CA ALA A 649 17.19 -7.55 -8.52
C ALA A 649 16.00 -7.13 -7.64
N VAL A 650 15.02 -6.44 -8.25
CA VAL A 650 13.84 -5.91 -7.57
C VAL A 650 12.64 -6.79 -7.89
N ILE A 651 11.94 -7.21 -6.84
CA ILE A 651 10.72 -8.02 -6.89
C ILE A 651 9.54 -7.16 -6.49
N ALA A 652 8.43 -7.30 -7.20
CA ALA A 652 7.16 -6.69 -6.86
C ALA A 652 6.31 -7.66 -6.03
N ASN A 653 5.49 -7.11 -5.14
CA ASN A 653 4.47 -7.81 -4.38
C ASN A 653 3.22 -6.93 -4.40
N ASN A 654 2.07 -7.51 -4.70
CA ASN A 654 0.84 -6.75 -4.90
C ASN A 654 -0.34 -7.40 -4.18
N LEU A 655 -1.27 -6.55 -3.74
CA LEU A 655 -2.58 -6.91 -3.24
C LEU A 655 -3.63 -6.15 -4.04
N HIS A 656 -4.56 -6.86 -4.65
CA HIS A 656 -5.74 -6.27 -5.28
C HIS A 656 -6.99 -6.59 -4.47
N VAL A 657 -7.78 -5.54 -4.19
CA VAL A 657 -9.01 -5.64 -3.39
C VAL A 657 -10.17 -5.07 -4.22
N THR A 658 -11.16 -5.91 -4.53
CA THR A 658 -12.37 -5.52 -5.28
C THR A 658 -13.54 -5.25 -4.34
N TYR A 659 -14.23 -4.14 -4.55
CA TYR A 659 -15.39 -3.71 -3.77
C TYR A 659 -16.40 -3.07 -4.72
N GLY A 660 -17.55 -3.71 -4.93
CA GLY A 660 -18.44 -3.27 -5.98
C GLY A 660 -17.82 -3.41 -7.38
N PRO A 661 -18.14 -2.54 -8.34
CA PRO A 661 -17.49 -2.51 -9.66
C PRO A 661 -16.05 -1.96 -9.64
N ASN A 662 -15.51 -1.63 -8.46
CA ASN A 662 -14.22 -0.99 -8.29
C ASN A 662 -13.17 -1.95 -7.73
N MET A 663 -11.90 -1.56 -7.92
CA MET A 663 -10.75 -2.30 -7.45
C MET A 663 -9.66 -1.34 -7.01
N ARG A 664 -9.07 -1.57 -5.85
CA ARG A 664 -7.85 -0.91 -5.39
C ARG A 664 -6.67 -1.86 -5.47
N SER A 665 -5.47 -1.30 -5.50
CA SER A 665 -4.26 -2.09 -5.57
C SER A 665 -3.16 -1.45 -4.79
N TYR A 666 -2.46 -2.28 -4.04
CA TYR A 666 -1.44 -1.88 -3.10
C TYR A 666 -0.20 -2.67 -3.45
N GLY A 667 0.95 -2.02 -3.53
CA GLY A 667 2.14 -2.61 -4.11
C GLY A 667 3.38 -2.27 -3.31
N TYR A 668 4.20 -3.29 -3.07
CA TYR A 668 5.56 -3.14 -2.57
C TYR A 668 6.56 -3.51 -3.65
N HIS A 669 7.73 -2.88 -3.56
CA HIS A 669 8.93 -3.33 -4.26
C HIS A 669 10.03 -3.55 -3.23
N PHE A 670 10.74 -4.66 -3.34
CA PHE A 670 11.87 -4.98 -2.48
C PHE A 670 13.03 -5.57 -3.29
N GLU A 671 14.25 -5.36 -2.79
CA GLU A 671 15.46 -5.89 -3.40
C GLU A 671 15.79 -7.26 -2.84
N LEU A 672 16.27 -8.16 -3.69
CA LEU A 672 16.81 -9.44 -3.26
C LEU A 672 18.17 -9.24 -2.56
N PRO A 673 18.46 -10.01 -1.50
CA PRO A 673 19.73 -9.91 -0.78
C PRO A 673 20.91 -10.47 -1.61
N GLY A 674 20.64 -11.32 -2.59
CA GLY A 674 21.65 -11.98 -3.44
C GLY A 674 21.54 -11.59 -4.91
N SER A 675 21.82 -12.52 -5.81
CA SER A 675 21.65 -12.35 -7.26
C SER A 675 20.34 -13.00 -7.75
N LEU A 676 19.91 -12.68 -8.98
CA LEU A 676 18.78 -13.34 -9.64
C LEU A 676 19.11 -14.79 -10.09
N ASP A 677 20.37 -15.25 -9.95
CA ASP A 677 20.76 -16.64 -10.28
C ASP A 677 20.56 -17.62 -9.13
N GLU A 678 20.30 -17.12 -7.93
CA GLU A 678 20.13 -17.93 -6.72
C GLU A 678 18.69 -18.41 -6.55
N PHE A 679 18.53 -19.53 -5.85
CA PHE A 679 17.23 -19.96 -5.36
C PHE A 679 16.87 -19.22 -4.08
N TYR A 680 15.61 -18.81 -3.99
CA TYR A 680 15.02 -18.20 -2.80
C TYR A 680 13.78 -18.99 -2.40
N VAL A 681 13.52 -19.07 -1.09
CA VAL A 681 12.21 -19.45 -0.58
C VAL A 681 11.42 -18.16 -0.38
N ILE A 682 10.42 -17.92 -1.21
CA ILE A 682 9.51 -16.80 -1.03
C ILE A 682 8.21 -17.32 -0.44
N GLY A 683 7.78 -16.69 0.65
CA GLY A 683 6.63 -17.13 1.44
C GLY A 683 5.69 -15.98 1.76
N CYS A 684 4.42 -16.31 1.93
CA CYS A 684 3.38 -15.40 2.39
C CYS A 684 2.73 -15.97 3.65
N LYS A 685 2.79 -15.23 4.75
CA LYS A 685 1.97 -15.49 5.94
C LYS A 685 0.67 -14.72 5.80
N TRP A 686 -0.41 -15.43 5.54
CA TRP A 686 -1.76 -14.88 5.44
C TRP A 686 -2.60 -15.35 6.62
N THR A 687 -2.83 -14.47 7.59
CA THR A 687 -3.80 -14.63 8.68
C THR A 687 -5.01 -13.75 8.40
N PRO A 688 -6.10 -13.79 9.20
CA PRO A 688 -7.24 -12.91 8.98
C PRO A 688 -6.88 -11.44 8.83
N PHE A 689 -5.94 -10.92 9.63
CA PHE A 689 -5.60 -9.49 9.65
C PHE A 689 -4.20 -9.16 9.12
N GLU A 690 -3.39 -10.17 8.77
CA GLU A 690 -2.00 -9.99 8.33
C GLU A 690 -1.77 -10.69 6.99
N PHE A 691 -1.24 -9.96 6.02
CA PHE A 691 -0.54 -10.53 4.88
C PHE A 691 0.90 -10.03 4.93
N SER A 692 1.87 -10.91 5.15
CA SER A 692 3.28 -10.52 5.24
C SER A 692 4.16 -11.42 4.38
N THR A 693 5.05 -10.80 3.61
CA THR A 693 5.96 -11.51 2.71
C THR A 693 7.29 -11.82 3.40
N TYR A 694 7.74 -13.06 3.27
CA TYR A 694 8.97 -13.59 3.82
C TYR A 694 9.89 -14.04 2.68
N LEU A 695 11.19 -13.76 2.80
CA LEU A 695 12.22 -14.23 1.89
C LEU A 695 13.27 -15.01 2.70
N ASN A 696 13.48 -16.27 2.34
CA ASN A 696 14.30 -17.23 3.08
C ASN A 696 13.92 -17.28 4.58
N GLY A 697 12.60 -17.26 4.86
CA GLY A 697 12.05 -17.27 6.21
C GLY A 697 12.19 -15.96 6.99
N LYS A 698 12.70 -14.87 6.39
CA LYS A 698 12.83 -13.55 7.04
C LYS A 698 11.80 -12.57 6.50
N LEU A 699 11.19 -11.79 7.38
CA LEU A 699 10.23 -10.75 6.99
C LEU A 699 10.92 -9.72 6.08
N VAL A 700 10.30 -9.43 4.94
CA VAL A 700 10.85 -8.47 3.97
C VAL A 700 10.69 -7.05 4.50
N LYS A 701 11.81 -6.36 4.73
CA LYS A 701 11.84 -4.95 5.16
C LYS A 701 11.71 -4.04 3.93
N THR A 702 10.64 -3.26 3.88
CA THR A 702 10.37 -2.25 2.85
C THR A 702 9.28 -1.32 3.37
N SER A 703 9.04 -0.18 2.72
CA SER A 703 7.97 0.74 3.08
C SER A 703 7.21 1.18 1.85
N ALA A 704 5.93 1.50 2.03
CA ALA A 704 5.06 2.02 0.98
C ALA A 704 4.08 3.05 1.54
N ARG A 705 3.64 3.99 0.71
CA ARG A 705 2.73 5.07 1.13
C ARG A 705 1.40 4.53 1.64
N HIS A 706 0.89 3.41 1.14
CA HIS A 706 -0.42 2.90 1.55
C HIS A 706 -0.41 2.16 2.90
N SER A 707 0.76 1.98 3.50
CA SER A 707 0.93 1.15 4.70
C SER A 707 1.62 1.93 5.83
N PRO A 708 1.31 1.61 7.10
CA PRO A 708 2.02 2.16 8.25
C PRO A 708 3.28 1.35 8.62
N TYR A 709 3.54 0.20 7.97
CA TYR A 709 4.64 -0.69 8.36
C TYR A 709 5.93 -0.43 7.57
N ASN A 710 7.06 -0.72 8.22
CA ASN A 710 8.37 -0.83 7.56
C ASN A 710 8.68 -2.28 7.12
N SER A 711 7.64 -3.00 6.68
CA SER A 711 7.73 -4.33 6.06
C SER A 711 6.75 -4.46 4.89
N CYS A 712 6.98 -5.48 4.05
CA CYS A 712 6.07 -5.88 2.97
C CYS A 712 4.83 -6.54 3.57
N THR A 713 3.93 -5.72 4.11
CA THR A 713 2.77 -6.15 4.89
C THR A 713 1.51 -5.39 4.50
N TYR A 714 0.41 -6.11 4.30
CA TYR A 714 -0.94 -5.56 4.23
C TYR A 714 -1.77 -6.01 5.43
N ASP A 715 -2.86 -5.29 5.71
CA ASP A 715 -3.74 -5.57 6.86
C ASP A 715 -5.22 -5.33 6.55
N ALA A 716 -6.07 -5.90 7.41
CA ALA A 716 -7.52 -5.86 7.30
C ALA A 716 -8.14 -4.45 7.31
N ILE A 717 -7.48 -3.50 7.94
CA ILE A 717 -8.03 -2.18 8.26
C ILE A 717 -7.71 -1.17 7.15
N ASN A 718 -6.46 -1.10 6.73
CA ASN A 718 -5.97 -0.12 5.75
C ASN A 718 -6.13 -0.58 4.30
N HIS A 719 -6.23 -1.89 4.05
CA HIS A 719 -6.20 -2.45 2.70
C HIS A 719 -7.50 -3.19 2.36
N GLY A 720 -7.89 -4.13 3.22
CA GLY A 720 -9.15 -4.84 3.17
C GLY A 720 -9.12 -6.15 3.95
N PHE A 721 -10.29 -6.73 4.21
CA PHE A 721 -10.47 -7.99 4.91
C PHE A 721 -10.95 -9.09 3.95
N GLY A 722 -10.01 -9.92 3.50
CA GLY A 722 -10.27 -11.06 2.61
C GLY A 722 -10.62 -12.31 3.40
N THR A 723 -11.71 -13.00 3.02
CA THR A 723 -12.28 -14.14 3.77
C THR A 723 -12.66 -15.34 2.91
N THR A 724 -12.38 -15.27 1.60
CA THR A 724 -12.67 -16.33 0.62
C THR A 724 -11.42 -17.16 0.36
N ASP A 725 -11.59 -18.46 0.16
CA ASP A 725 -10.46 -19.33 -0.19
C ASP A 725 -9.97 -19.03 -1.62
N LEU A 726 -8.67 -19.09 -1.87
CA LEU A 726 -8.05 -18.68 -3.14
C LEU A 726 -7.32 -19.85 -3.81
N TYR A 727 -7.24 -19.83 -5.15
CA TYR A 727 -6.39 -20.76 -5.90
C TYR A 727 -4.92 -20.32 -5.82
N LEU A 728 -4.05 -21.18 -5.32
CA LEU A 728 -2.59 -20.98 -5.38
C LEU A 728 -2.08 -21.22 -6.80
N SER A 729 -1.21 -20.34 -7.30
CA SER A 729 -0.85 -20.31 -8.72
C SER A 729 0.62 -20.00 -8.97
N ILE A 730 1.18 -20.66 -10.00
CA ILE A 730 2.48 -20.35 -10.59
C ILE A 730 2.27 -20.05 -12.06
N SER A 731 2.75 -18.91 -12.53
CA SER A 731 2.63 -18.55 -13.95
C SER A 731 3.91 -17.97 -14.52
N GLY A 732 4.17 -18.29 -15.79
CA GLY A 732 5.11 -17.56 -16.65
C GLY A 732 4.34 -16.90 -17.77
N GLN A 733 4.28 -15.57 -17.74
CA GLN A 733 3.54 -14.77 -18.71
C GLN A 733 4.49 -14.09 -19.69
N ALA A 734 4.05 -14.05 -20.95
CA ALA A 734 4.75 -13.40 -22.04
C ALA A 734 3.87 -12.29 -22.63
N GLY A 735 4.33 -11.03 -22.57
CA GLY A 735 3.56 -9.92 -23.13
C GLY A 735 3.85 -8.57 -22.48
N ASN A 736 3.00 -7.57 -22.78
CA ASN A 736 3.22 -6.16 -22.45
C ASN A 736 3.55 -5.91 -20.97
N SER A 737 2.91 -6.64 -20.09
CA SER A 737 3.06 -6.44 -18.66
C SER A 737 4.43 -6.89 -18.12
N GLY A 738 5.04 -7.89 -18.77
CA GLY A 738 6.46 -8.26 -18.63
C GLY A 738 7.43 -7.36 -19.41
N GLY A 739 6.95 -6.25 -19.98
CA GLY A 739 7.70 -5.38 -20.88
C GLY A 739 7.75 -5.93 -22.30
N TRP A 740 8.46 -5.24 -23.20
CA TRP A 740 8.67 -5.77 -24.54
C TRP A 740 9.93 -6.61 -24.56
N ALA A 741 9.81 -7.84 -25.09
CA ALA A 741 10.98 -8.59 -25.49
C ALA A 741 11.77 -7.77 -26.53
N THR A 742 13.08 -7.83 -26.44
CA THR A 742 14.02 -7.02 -27.23
C THR A 742 14.79 -7.84 -28.26
N GLY A 743 14.64 -9.16 -28.23
CA GLY A 743 15.36 -10.11 -29.05
C GLY A 743 14.67 -11.48 -29.07
N GLU A 744 15.21 -12.38 -29.89
CA GLU A 744 14.88 -13.80 -29.80
C GLU A 744 15.74 -14.44 -28.71
N TYR A 745 15.09 -15.04 -27.71
CA TYR A 745 15.75 -15.76 -26.63
C TYR A 745 14.78 -16.71 -25.94
N SER A 746 15.35 -17.67 -25.22
CA SER A 746 14.65 -18.57 -24.31
C SER A 746 15.17 -18.33 -22.90
N GLU A 747 14.27 -18.33 -21.92
CA GLU A 747 14.58 -18.32 -20.49
C GLU A 747 13.65 -19.33 -19.80
N GLU A 748 14.03 -19.80 -18.61
CA GLU A 748 13.23 -20.70 -17.80
C GLU A 748 13.03 -20.11 -16.40
N TYR A 749 11.79 -20.15 -15.93
CA TYR A 749 11.40 -19.95 -14.55
C TYR A 749 11.42 -21.31 -13.83
N LEU A 750 12.28 -21.44 -12.83
CA LEU A 750 12.53 -22.71 -12.14
C LEU A 750 11.89 -22.70 -10.75
N VAL A 751 11.11 -23.73 -10.45
CA VAL A 751 10.46 -23.91 -9.14
C VAL A 751 10.77 -25.31 -8.62
N ASP A 752 11.38 -25.37 -7.46
CA ASP A 752 11.80 -26.60 -6.78
C ASP A 752 10.64 -27.25 -6.02
N TYR A 753 9.86 -26.45 -5.28
CA TYR A 753 8.64 -26.93 -4.63
C TYR A 753 7.65 -25.81 -4.41
N VAL A 754 6.40 -26.19 -4.12
CA VAL A 754 5.36 -25.34 -3.56
C VAL A 754 4.73 -26.03 -2.37
N ARG A 755 4.54 -25.31 -1.26
CA ARG A 755 3.94 -25.84 -0.03
C ARG A 755 2.90 -24.87 0.52
N ALA A 756 1.82 -25.44 1.05
CA ALA A 756 0.76 -24.71 1.72
C ALA A 756 0.54 -25.29 3.12
N TYR A 757 0.63 -24.42 4.12
CA TYR A 757 0.39 -24.73 5.53
C TYR A 757 -0.86 -23.98 6.00
N GLU A 758 -1.66 -24.60 6.87
CA GLU A 758 -2.91 -24.02 7.37
C GLU A 758 -2.71 -23.20 8.65
N TYR A 759 -3.40 -22.06 8.75
CA TYR A 759 -3.47 -21.26 9.96
C TYR A 759 -4.24 -21.98 11.08
N PRO A 760 -3.65 -22.19 12.27
CA PRO A 760 -4.32 -22.87 13.37
C PRO A 760 -5.36 -21.98 14.04
N ARG A 761 -6.63 -22.41 14.03
CA ARG A 761 -7.79 -21.67 14.57
C ARG A 761 -8.21 -22.05 15.99
N GLU A 762 -7.53 -23.01 16.60
CA GLU A 762 -7.93 -23.59 17.89
C GLU A 762 -7.92 -22.58 19.05
N ARG A 763 -7.20 -21.47 18.88
CA ARG A 763 -7.09 -20.36 19.83
C ARG A 763 -7.93 -19.15 19.42
N ASP A 764 -8.68 -19.24 18.32
CA ASP A 764 -9.55 -18.15 17.90
C ASP A 764 -10.64 -17.89 18.96
N PRO A 765 -11.03 -16.62 19.19
CA PRO A 765 -12.27 -16.29 19.87
C PRO A 765 -13.49 -16.80 19.08
N SER A 766 -14.69 -16.64 19.63
CA SER A 766 -15.94 -16.93 18.91
C SER A 766 -16.81 -15.69 18.76
N ILE A 767 -17.51 -15.61 17.63
CA ILE A 767 -18.38 -14.49 17.27
C ILE A 767 -19.54 -15.01 16.43
N ARG A 768 -20.72 -14.44 16.63
CA ARG A 768 -21.88 -14.58 15.74
C ARG A 768 -22.78 -13.37 15.82
N PHE A 769 -23.58 -13.14 14.79
CA PHE A 769 -24.71 -12.23 14.92
C PHE A 769 -25.72 -12.84 15.90
N SER A 770 -25.99 -12.15 17.01
CA SER A 770 -27.12 -12.47 17.90
C SER A 770 -28.41 -11.84 17.38
N LYS A 771 -28.29 -10.76 16.60
CA LYS A 771 -29.40 -10.11 15.90
C LYS A 771 -28.88 -9.49 14.61
N THR A 772 -29.56 -9.79 13.51
CA THR A 772 -29.36 -9.14 12.22
C THR A 772 -30.56 -8.25 11.91
N PRO A 773 -30.45 -7.34 10.93
CA PRO A 773 -31.61 -6.65 10.40
C PRO A 773 -32.68 -7.66 9.93
N PRO A 774 -33.99 -7.36 10.08
CA PRO A 774 -35.07 -8.29 9.77
C PRO A 774 -35.32 -8.47 8.27
N LYS A 775 -34.66 -7.65 7.44
CA LYS A 775 -34.71 -7.63 5.98
C LYS A 775 -33.30 -7.33 5.46
N SER A 776 -33.15 -7.42 4.14
CA SER A 776 -31.95 -7.22 3.34
C SER A 776 -32.17 -6.20 2.22
N VAL A 777 -33.35 -5.58 2.13
CA VAL A 777 -33.62 -4.49 1.18
C VAL A 777 -33.98 -3.23 1.95
N PHE A 778 -33.14 -2.21 1.83
CA PHE A 778 -33.25 -0.95 2.57
C PHE A 778 -33.31 0.23 1.61
N LYS A 779 -33.84 1.35 2.10
CA LYS A 779 -33.67 2.64 1.42
C LYS A 779 -32.36 3.30 1.86
N SER A 780 -31.81 4.16 1.01
CA SER A 780 -30.72 5.04 1.40
C SER A 780 -31.06 5.79 2.69
N ALA A 781 -30.09 5.90 3.61
CA ALA A 781 -30.23 6.48 4.95
C ALA A 781 -31.19 5.72 5.92
N GLU A 782 -31.79 4.59 5.53
CA GLU A 782 -32.55 3.73 6.45
C GLU A 782 -31.60 3.02 7.43
N GLN A 783 -31.93 3.03 8.72
CA GLN A 783 -31.09 2.45 9.76
C GLN A 783 -31.12 0.92 9.75
N LEU A 784 -29.94 0.32 9.82
CA LEU A 784 -29.72 -1.11 9.96
C LEU A 784 -28.90 -1.39 11.24
N ASN A 785 -29.29 -2.45 11.95
CA ASN A 785 -28.78 -2.75 13.28
C ASN A 785 -28.24 -4.18 13.35
N PHE A 786 -27.03 -4.33 13.89
CA PHE A 786 -26.41 -5.61 14.20
C PHE A 786 -26.10 -5.70 15.68
N GLU A 787 -26.39 -6.83 16.31
CA GLU A 787 -25.92 -7.18 17.66
C GLU A 787 -25.12 -8.48 17.59
N LEU A 788 -24.06 -8.57 18.40
CA LEU A 788 -23.11 -9.68 18.35
C LEU A 788 -22.94 -10.36 19.71
N ASP A 789 -22.95 -11.70 19.69
CA ASP A 789 -22.49 -12.52 20.80
C ASP A 789 -21.02 -12.88 20.53
N VAL A 790 -20.15 -12.45 21.45
CA VAL A 790 -18.70 -12.56 21.33
C VAL A 790 -18.14 -13.17 22.59
N ARG A 791 -17.29 -14.18 22.46
CA ARG A 791 -16.70 -14.89 23.60
C ARG A 791 -15.20 -15.12 23.37
N PRO A 792 -14.36 -14.97 24.41
CA PRO A 792 -12.98 -15.43 24.40
C PRO A 792 -12.84 -16.88 23.91
N SER A 793 -11.67 -17.21 23.39
CA SER A 793 -11.35 -18.59 23.05
C SER A 793 -11.49 -19.49 24.28
N ALA A 794 -12.12 -20.65 24.13
CA ALA A 794 -12.18 -21.66 25.18
C ALA A 794 -10.78 -22.22 25.52
N LYS A 795 -9.81 -22.13 24.59
CA LYS A 795 -8.46 -22.66 24.75
C LYS A 795 -7.50 -21.67 25.41
N SER A 796 -7.46 -20.41 24.94
CA SER A 796 -6.55 -19.40 25.49
C SER A 796 -7.17 -18.58 26.63
N GLY A 797 -8.50 -18.40 26.65
CA GLY A 797 -9.16 -17.47 27.58
C GLY A 797 -8.77 -16.01 27.38
N SER A 798 -8.09 -15.67 26.28
CA SER A 798 -7.59 -14.32 25.99
C SER A 798 -8.73 -13.30 25.94
N PRO A 799 -8.63 -12.17 26.66
CA PRO A 799 -9.64 -11.12 26.62
C PRO A 799 -9.88 -10.58 25.21
N ILE A 800 -11.13 -10.20 24.93
CA ILE A 800 -11.48 -9.54 23.67
C ILE A 800 -10.87 -8.14 23.63
N LYS A 801 -10.18 -7.82 22.53
CA LYS A 801 -9.57 -6.51 22.26
C LYS A 801 -10.57 -5.59 21.55
N THR A 802 -11.06 -6.04 20.40
CA THR A 802 -11.92 -5.23 19.52
C THR A 802 -12.84 -6.11 18.68
N VAL A 803 -14.03 -5.60 18.39
CA VAL A 803 -15.00 -6.15 17.44
C VAL A 803 -15.20 -5.14 16.32
N TYR A 804 -15.17 -5.60 15.08
CA TYR A 804 -15.18 -4.77 13.87
C TYR A 804 -16.38 -5.13 13.00
N LEU A 805 -16.90 -4.17 12.26
CA LEU A 805 -17.88 -4.38 11.21
C LEU A 805 -17.30 -3.95 9.87
N PHE A 806 -17.33 -4.87 8.91
CA PHE A 806 -16.86 -4.68 7.54
C PHE A 806 -18.02 -4.75 6.55
N ASP A 807 -17.88 -4.05 5.42
CA ASP A 807 -18.71 -4.18 4.23
C ASP A 807 -17.84 -4.43 2.99
N GLY A 808 -18.04 -5.56 2.32
CA GLY A 808 -17.24 -5.94 1.15
C GLY A 808 -15.74 -5.97 1.45
N GLY A 809 -15.37 -6.33 2.67
CA GLY A 809 -13.99 -6.31 3.17
C GLY A 809 -13.46 -4.95 3.62
N ASN A 810 -14.24 -3.86 3.55
CA ASN A 810 -13.80 -2.53 4.02
C ASN A 810 -14.32 -2.27 5.44
N LEU A 811 -13.47 -1.76 6.33
CA LEU A 811 -13.90 -1.41 7.68
C LEU A 811 -14.92 -0.25 7.65
N ILE A 812 -16.02 -0.41 8.39
CA ILE A 812 -17.07 0.60 8.55
C ILE A 812 -17.12 1.16 9.98
N ASP A 813 -17.09 0.30 10.99
CA ASP A 813 -17.13 0.70 12.41
C ASP A 813 -16.45 -0.37 13.30
N TYR A 814 -16.11 -0.03 14.54
CA TYR A 814 -15.59 -0.97 15.53
C TYR A 814 -16.05 -0.62 16.96
N LYS A 815 -15.91 -1.57 17.88
CA LYS A 815 -16.23 -1.46 19.31
C LYS A 815 -15.19 -2.22 20.13
N THR A 816 -14.68 -1.62 21.20
CA THR A 816 -13.69 -2.23 22.11
C THR A 816 -14.30 -2.75 23.40
N LYS A 817 -15.60 -2.53 23.61
CA LYS A 817 -16.32 -2.96 24.82
C LYS A 817 -17.73 -3.42 24.48
N ALA A 818 -18.22 -4.38 25.25
CA ALA A 818 -19.60 -4.82 25.20
C ALA A 818 -20.55 -3.74 25.76
N PRO A 819 -21.83 -3.70 25.32
CA PRO A 819 -22.43 -4.56 24.30
C PRO A 819 -21.91 -4.23 22.88
N TYR A 820 -21.67 -5.28 22.09
CA TYR A 820 -21.22 -5.13 20.71
C TYR A 820 -22.44 -4.97 19.80
N SER A 821 -22.83 -3.71 19.57
CA SER A 821 -23.94 -3.32 18.72
C SER A 821 -23.48 -2.26 17.72
N PHE A 822 -23.94 -2.39 16.47
CA PHE A 822 -23.68 -1.44 15.40
C PHE A 822 -25.01 -0.94 14.84
N SER A 823 -25.15 0.38 14.73
CA SER A 823 -26.27 1.06 14.08
C SER A 823 -25.70 2.01 13.05
N LEU A 824 -26.06 1.81 11.79
CA LEU A 824 -25.58 2.65 10.69
C LEU A 824 -26.64 2.72 9.59
N ALA A 825 -26.35 3.49 8.55
CA ALA A 825 -27.12 3.47 7.31
C ALA A 825 -26.19 3.38 6.11
N ILE A 826 -26.71 2.89 4.98
CA ILE A 826 -26.01 2.97 3.69
C ILE A 826 -26.27 4.37 3.12
N ASP A 827 -25.34 5.28 3.36
CA ASP A 827 -25.37 6.65 2.86
C ASP A 827 -23.95 7.26 2.82
N GLN A 828 -23.82 8.39 2.14
CA GLN A 828 -22.54 9.08 2.02
C GLN A 828 -22.03 9.57 3.39
N ALA A 829 -22.91 9.89 4.34
CA ALA A 829 -22.51 10.39 5.66
C ALA A 829 -21.75 9.33 6.47
N THR A 830 -22.19 8.08 6.39
CA THR A 830 -21.57 6.92 7.04
C THR A 830 -20.29 6.49 6.32
N TYR A 831 -20.30 6.49 4.97
CA TYR A 831 -19.23 5.88 4.19
C TYR A 831 -18.09 6.83 3.81
N LYS A 832 -18.30 8.16 3.79
CA LYS A 832 -17.34 9.16 3.24
C LYS A 832 -15.91 9.06 3.78
N ASP A 833 -15.73 8.64 5.02
CA ASP A 833 -14.43 8.58 5.70
C ASP A 833 -13.88 7.15 5.75
N THR A 834 -14.56 6.19 5.11
CA THR A 834 -14.15 4.79 5.05
C THR A 834 -13.33 4.52 3.80
N VAL A 835 -12.51 3.47 3.86
CA VAL A 835 -11.77 2.97 2.70
C VAL A 835 -12.74 2.62 1.57
N TRP A 836 -13.95 2.14 1.87
CA TRP A 836 -14.99 1.84 0.87
C TRP A 836 -15.27 3.00 -0.08
N ALA A 837 -15.38 4.24 0.43
CA ALA A 837 -15.68 5.42 -0.39
C ALA A 837 -14.48 5.92 -1.22
N SER A 838 -13.29 5.35 -1.01
CA SER A 838 -12.09 5.74 -1.74
C SER A 838 -12.17 5.37 -3.21
N ALA A 839 -11.53 6.20 -4.06
CA ALA A 839 -11.42 5.91 -5.48
C ALA A 839 -10.56 4.65 -5.74
N GLY A 840 -10.99 3.82 -6.69
CA GLY A 840 -10.22 2.66 -7.14
C GLY A 840 -9.22 3.01 -8.25
N ARG A 841 -8.64 2.00 -8.91
CA ARG A 841 -7.78 2.13 -10.10
C ARG A 841 -8.39 2.96 -11.24
N SER A 842 -9.73 3.01 -11.31
CA SER A 842 -10.48 3.80 -12.30
C SER A 842 -10.48 5.31 -12.01
N GLY A 843 -10.06 5.72 -10.81
CA GLY A 843 -10.17 7.09 -10.32
C GLY A 843 -11.60 7.49 -9.91
N LYS A 844 -12.58 6.58 -10.01
CA LYS A 844 -13.97 6.84 -9.61
C LYS A 844 -14.27 6.22 -8.23
N PRO A 845 -15.03 6.91 -7.36
CA PRO A 845 -15.52 6.31 -6.12
C PRO A 845 -16.55 5.21 -6.41
N ALA A 846 -16.84 4.37 -5.42
CA ALA A 846 -17.89 3.34 -5.53
C ALA A 846 -19.29 3.96 -5.39
N ASN A 847 -20.26 3.32 -6.05
CA ASN A 847 -21.67 3.70 -5.96
C ASN A 847 -22.34 2.91 -4.83
N LEU A 848 -22.94 3.63 -3.88
CA LEU A 848 -23.63 3.09 -2.70
C LEU A 848 -25.03 2.54 -3.02
N ASP A 849 -25.60 2.85 -4.18
CA ASP A 849 -26.93 2.37 -4.56
C ASP A 849 -26.89 1.04 -5.32
N SER A 850 -27.89 0.20 -5.08
CA SER A 850 -28.26 -1.04 -5.79
C SER A 850 -27.21 -2.15 -5.92
N TYR A 851 -25.92 -1.89 -5.66
CA TYR A 851 -24.91 -2.92 -5.45
C TYR A 851 -25.16 -3.61 -4.11
N PRO A 852 -25.09 -4.94 -4.00
CA PRO A 852 -25.23 -5.61 -2.72
C PRO A 852 -24.04 -5.30 -1.79
N HIS A 853 -24.33 -4.73 -0.64
CA HIS A 853 -23.42 -4.61 0.50
C HIS A 853 -23.33 -5.96 1.22
N PHE A 854 -22.13 -6.40 1.56
CA PHE A 854 -21.86 -7.70 2.17
C PHE A 854 -21.25 -7.49 3.54
N PHE A 855 -22.11 -7.38 4.56
CA PHE A 855 -21.68 -7.12 5.92
C PHE A 855 -21.08 -8.37 6.56
N ARG A 856 -19.96 -8.19 7.25
CA ARG A 856 -19.32 -9.23 8.07
C ARG A 856 -18.73 -8.58 9.32
N ALA A 857 -18.87 -9.23 10.45
CA ALA A 857 -18.18 -8.78 11.66
C ALA A 857 -16.99 -9.68 11.99
N ALA A 858 -15.95 -9.09 12.56
CA ALA A 858 -14.79 -9.81 13.09
C ALA A 858 -14.56 -9.45 14.56
N VAL A 859 -13.91 -10.33 15.29
CA VAL A 859 -13.40 -10.07 16.64
C VAL A 859 -11.92 -10.39 16.68
N GLN A 860 -11.14 -9.55 17.35
CA GLN A 860 -9.77 -9.84 17.71
C GLN A 860 -9.61 -9.86 19.24
N ASP A 861 -8.82 -10.80 19.76
CA ASP A 861 -8.42 -10.85 21.16
C ASP A 861 -7.06 -10.15 21.43
N GLU A 862 -6.62 -10.06 22.69
CA GLU A 862 -5.35 -9.41 23.04
C GLU A 862 -4.09 -10.17 22.58
N GLU A 863 -4.24 -11.46 22.27
CA GLU A 863 -3.17 -12.26 21.68
C GLU A 863 -3.01 -11.96 20.19
N GLY A 864 -4.07 -11.46 19.54
CA GLY A 864 -4.11 -11.12 18.12
C GLY A 864 -4.88 -12.13 17.29
N MET A 865 -5.52 -13.13 17.91
CA MET A 865 -6.31 -14.17 17.23
C MET A 865 -7.63 -13.58 16.75
N VAL A 866 -8.11 -14.02 15.58
CA VAL A 866 -9.26 -13.40 14.91
C VAL A 866 -10.28 -14.44 14.47
N ALA A 867 -11.54 -14.20 14.81
CA ALA A 867 -12.69 -14.90 14.26
C ALA A 867 -13.66 -13.93 13.59
N TYR A 868 -14.55 -14.43 12.75
CA TYR A 868 -15.52 -13.62 12.03
C TYR A 868 -16.82 -14.37 11.77
N THR A 869 -17.87 -13.61 11.46
CA THR A 869 -19.20 -14.13 11.14
C THR A 869 -19.30 -14.58 9.68
N GLU A 870 -20.39 -15.29 9.37
CA GLU A 870 -20.89 -15.37 8.00
C GLU A 870 -21.29 -13.99 7.45
N ILE A 871 -21.54 -13.91 6.15
CA ILE A 871 -22.00 -12.67 5.49
C ILE A 871 -23.47 -12.38 5.79
N PHE A 872 -23.84 -11.10 5.80
CA PHE A 872 -25.22 -10.64 5.74
C PHE A 872 -25.38 -9.67 4.55
N PRO A 873 -26.10 -10.06 3.48
CA PRO A 873 -26.25 -9.23 2.29
C PRO A 873 -27.34 -8.16 2.47
N VAL A 874 -27.11 -6.96 1.94
CA VAL A 874 -28.06 -5.85 1.89
C VAL A 874 -28.03 -5.19 0.52
N ILE A 875 -29.19 -4.95 -0.11
CA ILE A 875 -29.33 -4.15 -1.33
C ILE A 875 -30.02 -2.83 -0.98
N CYS A 876 -29.43 -1.72 -1.40
CA CYS A 876 -30.00 -0.38 -1.19
C CYS A 876 -30.81 0.08 -2.41
N ASP A 877 -32.00 0.63 -2.17
CA ASP A 877 -32.89 1.28 -3.16
C ASP A 877 -33.41 0.40 -4.31
N MET A 878 -33.44 -0.92 -4.13
CA MET A 878 -34.08 -1.84 -5.09
C MET A 878 -35.61 -1.65 -5.14
N GLN A 879 -36.17 -1.57 -6.34
CA GLN A 879 -37.61 -1.30 -6.54
C GLN A 879 -38.48 -2.56 -6.69
N GLY A 880 -37.92 -3.67 -7.19
CA GLY A 880 -38.62 -4.95 -7.33
C GLY A 880 -38.94 -5.33 -8.79
N GLY A 881 -39.35 -4.37 -9.62
CA GLY A 881 -39.77 -4.63 -11.01
C GLY A 881 -41.24 -5.03 -11.17
N GLN A 882 -41.60 -5.49 -12.37
CA GLN A 882 -42.93 -6.03 -12.70
C GLN A 882 -42.85 -7.48 -13.19
N PRO A 883 -43.83 -8.35 -12.91
CA PRO A 883 -43.78 -9.74 -13.34
C PRO A 883 -43.57 -9.89 -14.85
N TYR A 884 -42.73 -10.85 -15.25
CA TYR A 884 -42.56 -11.18 -16.66
C TYR A 884 -43.89 -11.52 -17.32
N GLN A 885 -44.20 -10.88 -18.46
CA GLN A 885 -45.49 -11.04 -19.17
C GLN A 885 -46.74 -10.69 -18.33
N GLY A 886 -46.57 -9.95 -17.22
CA GLY A 886 -47.67 -9.43 -16.40
C GLY A 886 -48.26 -10.42 -15.39
N ALA A 887 -47.72 -11.64 -15.25
CA ALA A 887 -48.19 -12.62 -14.27
C ALA A 887 -47.03 -13.25 -13.50
N ALA A 888 -47.23 -13.48 -12.20
CA ALA A 888 -46.26 -14.18 -11.35
C ALA A 888 -46.29 -15.70 -11.62
N ALA A 889 -45.13 -16.35 -11.52
CA ALA A 889 -45.05 -17.81 -11.69
C ALA A 889 -45.61 -18.54 -10.46
N LYS A 890 -46.47 -19.54 -10.67
CA LYS A 890 -47.06 -20.30 -9.56
C LYS A 890 -46.08 -21.32 -8.98
N VAL A 891 -46.04 -21.44 -7.65
CA VAL A 891 -45.26 -22.46 -6.94
C VAL A 891 -46.13 -23.21 -5.92
N PRO A 892 -45.94 -24.53 -5.69
CA PRO A 892 -44.86 -25.41 -6.17
C PRO A 892 -44.81 -25.56 -7.68
N GLY A 893 -43.61 -25.57 -8.26
CA GLY A 893 -43.42 -25.54 -9.71
C GLY A 893 -42.01 -25.12 -10.15
N SER A 894 -41.76 -25.16 -11.46
CA SER A 894 -40.50 -24.73 -12.07
C SER A 894 -40.64 -23.32 -12.67
N LEU A 895 -39.70 -22.45 -12.34
CA LEU A 895 -39.54 -21.12 -12.90
C LEU A 895 -38.34 -21.09 -13.85
N LYS A 896 -38.56 -20.75 -15.12
CA LYS A 896 -37.45 -20.55 -16.07
C LYS A 896 -36.62 -19.34 -15.66
N ALA A 897 -35.30 -19.49 -15.61
CA ALA A 897 -34.40 -18.42 -15.20
C ALA A 897 -34.43 -17.18 -16.11
N THR A 898 -34.85 -17.33 -17.38
CA THR A 898 -35.03 -16.22 -18.33
C THR A 898 -36.30 -15.40 -18.12
N SER A 899 -37.21 -15.86 -17.26
CA SER A 899 -38.50 -15.21 -16.94
C SER A 899 -38.40 -14.26 -15.74
N PHE A 900 -37.25 -13.60 -15.56
CA PHE A 900 -37.04 -12.58 -14.53
C PHE A 900 -37.96 -11.36 -14.72
N ASP A 901 -38.12 -10.54 -13.71
CA ASP A 901 -39.04 -9.40 -13.77
C ASP A 901 -38.58 -8.32 -14.78
N GLN A 902 -39.50 -7.45 -15.17
CA GLN A 902 -39.28 -6.31 -16.06
C GLN A 902 -38.87 -5.06 -15.28
N GLY A 903 -37.98 -4.26 -15.86
CA GLY A 903 -37.46 -2.99 -15.33
C GLY A 903 -35.97 -3.12 -15.05
N GLY A 904 -35.09 -2.69 -15.95
CA GLY A 904 -33.69 -3.10 -16.01
C GLY A 904 -32.79 -2.76 -14.81
N GLN A 905 -31.67 -2.08 -15.05
CA GLN A 905 -30.67 -1.75 -14.04
C GLN A 905 -31.33 -1.04 -12.83
N ASN A 906 -31.02 -1.48 -11.61
CA ASN A 906 -31.46 -0.94 -10.32
C ASN A 906 -32.98 -1.06 -10.00
N ILE A 907 -33.79 -1.59 -10.93
CA ILE A 907 -35.24 -1.76 -10.73
C ILE A 907 -35.57 -3.24 -10.42
N ALA A 908 -35.31 -4.13 -11.37
CA ALA A 908 -35.56 -5.58 -11.29
C ALA A 908 -34.29 -6.42 -11.51
N SER A 909 -33.17 -5.77 -11.83
CA SER A 909 -31.89 -6.43 -12.03
C SER A 909 -30.72 -5.48 -11.80
N TYR A 910 -29.54 -6.01 -11.52
CA TYR A 910 -28.28 -5.26 -11.48
C TYR A 910 -27.19 -6.02 -12.22
N LYS A 911 -26.63 -5.38 -13.24
CA LYS A 911 -25.47 -5.88 -13.96
C LYS A 911 -24.25 -5.02 -13.65
N GLN A 912 -23.09 -5.65 -13.50
CA GLN A 912 -21.85 -4.93 -13.21
C GLN A 912 -21.14 -4.49 -14.48
N GLU A 913 -20.64 -3.26 -14.48
CA GLU A 913 -19.69 -2.76 -15.46
C GLU A 913 -18.78 -1.70 -14.82
N ARG A 914 -17.50 -1.65 -15.25
CA ARG A 914 -16.56 -0.62 -14.81
C ARG A 914 -17.10 0.76 -15.20
N GLY A 915 -17.40 1.58 -14.21
CA GLY A 915 -17.93 2.93 -14.41
C GLY A 915 -19.47 3.03 -14.41
N GLY A 916 -20.18 1.91 -14.19
CA GLY A 916 -21.64 1.85 -14.03
C GLY A 916 -22.44 1.86 -15.34
N PHE A 917 -23.73 1.53 -15.23
CA PHE A 917 -24.73 1.62 -16.30
C PHE A 917 -25.77 2.70 -16.00
N PRO A 918 -26.43 3.27 -17.02
CA PRO A 918 -27.64 4.07 -16.79
C PRO A 918 -28.76 3.22 -16.20
N ASP A 919 -29.47 3.79 -15.23
CA ASP A 919 -30.62 3.16 -14.56
C ASP A 919 -31.73 2.77 -15.54
N GLY A 920 -32.47 1.72 -15.17
CA GLY A 920 -33.67 1.24 -15.88
C GLY A 920 -33.42 0.47 -17.18
N VAL A 921 -32.18 0.43 -17.70
CA VAL A 921 -31.85 -0.29 -18.94
C VAL A 921 -31.68 -1.77 -18.68
N GLU A 922 -32.43 -2.64 -19.38
CA GLU A 922 -32.31 -4.09 -19.25
C GLU A 922 -31.06 -4.61 -19.99
N LYS A 923 -30.21 -5.37 -19.29
CA LYS A 923 -28.91 -5.86 -19.83
C LYS A 923 -28.77 -7.37 -19.83
N PHE A 924 -29.66 -8.10 -19.17
CA PHE A 924 -29.66 -9.55 -19.18
C PHE A 924 -30.43 -10.09 -20.37
N SER A 925 -30.00 -11.25 -20.88
CA SER A 925 -30.62 -11.85 -22.06
C SER A 925 -31.84 -12.69 -21.68
N ARG A 926 -32.97 -12.43 -22.34
CA ARG A 926 -34.18 -13.26 -22.26
C ARG A 926 -34.04 -14.62 -22.96
N LYS A 927 -32.94 -14.87 -23.68
CA LYS A 927 -32.61 -16.19 -24.26
C LYS A 927 -31.79 -17.04 -23.29
N ALA A 928 -30.95 -16.39 -22.49
CA ALA A 928 -29.93 -17.05 -21.68
C ALA A 928 -29.57 -16.21 -20.46
N MET A 929 -30.03 -16.63 -19.28
CA MET A 929 -29.67 -15.96 -18.03
C MET A 929 -28.28 -16.38 -17.57
N HIS A 930 -27.48 -15.40 -17.16
CA HIS A 930 -26.17 -15.62 -16.55
C HIS A 930 -25.84 -14.41 -15.68
N LEU A 931 -25.50 -14.68 -14.43
CA LEU A 931 -24.90 -13.71 -13.52
C LEU A 931 -23.39 -13.97 -13.55
N ARG A 932 -22.69 -13.13 -14.29
CA ARG A 932 -21.29 -13.34 -14.66
C ARG A 932 -20.35 -12.91 -13.54
N GLU A 933 -20.70 -11.88 -12.78
CA GLU A 933 -19.86 -11.30 -11.74
C GLU A 933 -20.53 -11.40 -10.36
N ALA A 934 -19.71 -11.53 -9.30
CA ALA A 934 -20.21 -11.63 -7.94
C ALA A 934 -20.85 -10.32 -7.48
N GLY A 935 -22.10 -10.35 -7.03
CA GLY A 935 -22.93 -9.19 -6.68
C GLY A 935 -23.91 -8.75 -7.77
N GLU A 936 -23.89 -9.37 -8.97
CA GLU A 936 -25.01 -9.22 -9.92
C GLU A 936 -26.27 -9.90 -9.38
N TRP A 937 -27.44 -9.31 -9.63
CA TRP A 937 -28.71 -9.87 -9.14
C TRP A 937 -29.87 -9.67 -10.12
N VAL A 938 -30.88 -10.53 -9.99
CA VAL A 938 -32.14 -10.48 -10.76
C VAL A 938 -33.33 -10.84 -9.88
N ASN A 939 -34.48 -10.22 -10.16
CA ASN A 939 -35.73 -10.46 -9.46
C ASN A 939 -36.68 -11.39 -10.23
N TYR A 940 -37.50 -12.12 -9.50
CA TYR A 940 -38.59 -12.93 -10.02
C TYR A 940 -39.84 -12.78 -9.13
N SER A 941 -40.97 -12.51 -9.75
CA SER A 941 -42.27 -12.53 -9.08
C SER A 941 -42.86 -13.95 -9.12
N ILE A 942 -43.18 -14.51 -7.95
CA ILE A 942 -43.86 -15.81 -7.81
C ILE A 942 -45.18 -15.67 -7.04
N GLU A 943 -46.04 -16.69 -7.16
CA GLU A 943 -47.27 -16.84 -6.38
C GLU A 943 -47.30 -18.24 -5.75
N ALA A 944 -47.11 -18.31 -4.44
CA ALA A 944 -47.18 -19.55 -3.68
C ALA A 944 -48.65 -19.94 -3.46
N GLU A 945 -49.05 -21.10 -3.97
CA GLU A 945 -50.43 -21.57 -3.89
C GLU A 945 -50.81 -22.01 -2.47
N GLN A 946 -49.81 -22.39 -1.66
CA GLN A 946 -49.95 -22.90 -0.30
C GLN A 946 -48.85 -22.37 0.61
N SER A 947 -49.19 -22.06 1.87
CA SER A 947 -48.18 -21.75 2.89
C SER A 947 -47.43 -23.01 3.28
N GLY A 948 -46.11 -22.94 3.44
CA GLY A 948 -45.32 -24.07 3.93
C GLY A 948 -43.82 -23.91 3.78
N LYS A 949 -43.12 -25.01 4.02
CA LYS A 949 -41.66 -25.13 3.83
C LYS A 949 -41.39 -25.71 2.45
N TYR A 950 -40.61 -25.01 1.66
CA TYR A 950 -40.24 -25.39 0.31
C TYR A 950 -38.76 -25.78 0.27
N GLN A 951 -38.45 -26.82 -0.49
CA GLN A 951 -37.13 -27.02 -1.05
C GLN A 951 -37.03 -26.21 -2.33
N VAL A 952 -36.03 -25.34 -2.41
CA VAL A 952 -35.72 -24.57 -3.62
C VAL A 952 -34.46 -25.15 -4.25
N GLU A 953 -34.52 -25.49 -5.53
CA GLU A 953 -33.38 -25.98 -6.28
C GLU A 953 -33.02 -24.99 -7.37
N LEU A 954 -31.77 -24.53 -7.38
CA LEU A 954 -31.22 -23.73 -8.46
C LEU A 954 -30.55 -24.68 -9.45
N GLU A 955 -31.20 -24.93 -10.58
CA GLU A 955 -30.65 -25.78 -11.63
C GLU A 955 -29.76 -24.93 -12.54
N ARG A 956 -28.54 -25.40 -12.80
CA ARG A 956 -27.64 -24.74 -13.75
C ARG A 956 -27.64 -25.44 -15.10
N ARG A 957 -27.27 -24.67 -16.11
CA ARG A 957 -27.02 -25.16 -17.47
C ARG A 957 -25.83 -26.11 -17.49
N GLU A 958 -25.82 -26.99 -18.48
CA GLU A 958 -24.65 -27.85 -18.76
C GLU A 958 -23.41 -27.02 -19.16
N TYR A 959 -23.62 -25.84 -19.76
CA TYR A 959 -22.54 -24.95 -20.19
C TYR A 959 -21.64 -24.52 -19.00
N ARG A 960 -20.34 -24.88 -19.07
CA ARG A 960 -19.30 -24.61 -18.06
C ARG A 960 -19.56 -25.20 -16.66
N ARG A 961 -20.49 -26.15 -16.54
CA ARG A 961 -20.80 -26.89 -15.30
C ARG A 961 -19.55 -27.53 -14.68
N ASP A 962 -18.71 -28.11 -15.53
CA ASP A 962 -17.52 -28.84 -15.13
C ASP A 962 -16.29 -27.91 -15.00
N GLU A 963 -16.49 -26.59 -15.03
CA GLU A 963 -15.41 -25.61 -14.90
C GLU A 963 -15.41 -24.92 -13.53
N TRP A 964 -16.58 -24.64 -12.94
CA TRP A 964 -16.72 -23.78 -11.76
C TRP A 964 -17.72 -24.35 -10.74
N PRO A 965 -17.55 -24.06 -9.43
CA PRO A 965 -18.65 -24.19 -8.49
C PRO A 965 -19.70 -23.10 -8.75
N MET A 966 -20.93 -23.34 -8.29
CA MET A 966 -22.03 -22.38 -8.31
C MET A 966 -22.27 -21.87 -6.90
N ARG A 967 -22.15 -20.56 -6.71
CA ARG A 967 -22.44 -19.86 -5.44
C ARG A 967 -23.40 -18.72 -5.67
N ALA A 968 -24.55 -18.73 -5.01
CA ALA A 968 -25.55 -17.66 -5.09
C ALA A 968 -26.27 -17.45 -3.76
N LEU A 969 -26.84 -16.27 -3.54
CA LEU A 969 -27.65 -15.94 -2.37
C LEU A 969 -29.11 -15.76 -2.79
N LEU A 970 -30.05 -16.14 -1.92
CA LEU A 970 -31.47 -15.98 -2.15
C LEU A 970 -32.09 -15.00 -1.15
N LEU A 971 -32.83 -14.01 -1.67
CA LEU A 971 -33.75 -13.21 -0.87
C LEU A 971 -35.20 -13.52 -1.25
N ILE A 972 -36.10 -13.50 -0.26
CA ILE A 972 -37.55 -13.60 -0.44
C ILE A 972 -38.19 -12.42 0.27
N ASP A 973 -38.99 -11.63 -0.47
CA ASP A 973 -39.58 -10.36 -0.03
C ASP A 973 -38.55 -9.43 0.60
N GLY A 974 -37.35 -9.44 0.02
CA GLY A 974 -36.22 -8.68 0.51
C GLY A 974 -35.67 -9.18 1.85
N VAL A 975 -35.91 -10.42 2.26
CA VAL A 975 -35.30 -11.08 3.44
C VAL A 975 -34.31 -12.14 2.97
N TYR A 976 -33.09 -12.14 3.49
CA TYR A 976 -32.10 -13.19 3.20
C TYR A 976 -32.51 -14.54 3.81
N VAL A 977 -32.57 -15.58 2.97
CA VAL A 977 -33.04 -16.93 3.38
C VAL A 977 -32.01 -18.03 3.25
N GLY A 978 -30.86 -17.76 2.62
CA GLY A 978 -29.72 -18.68 2.58
C GLY A 978 -28.95 -18.70 1.26
N ASP A 979 -27.99 -19.62 1.20
CA ASP A 979 -27.00 -19.71 0.13
C ASP A 979 -27.21 -20.97 -0.69
N PHE A 980 -27.10 -20.83 -2.01
CA PHE A 980 -26.92 -21.92 -2.94
C PHE A 980 -25.44 -22.21 -3.09
N LEU A 981 -25.06 -23.46 -2.84
CA LEU A 981 -23.74 -24.01 -3.13
C LEU A 981 -23.89 -25.29 -3.93
N ALA A 982 -23.15 -25.40 -5.02
CA ALA A 982 -22.94 -26.65 -5.74
C ALA A 982 -21.50 -26.70 -6.26
N GLU A 983 -20.84 -27.83 -6.11
CA GLU A 983 -19.46 -28.04 -6.56
C GLU A 983 -19.37 -28.13 -8.09
N LYS A 984 -18.15 -28.08 -8.61
CA LYS A 984 -17.87 -28.36 -10.02
C LYS A 984 -18.47 -29.71 -10.43
N GLY A 985 -19.23 -29.74 -11.53
CA GLY A 985 -19.90 -30.95 -12.05
C GLY A 985 -21.31 -31.24 -11.52
N GLU A 986 -21.73 -30.69 -10.38
CA GLU A 986 -23.08 -30.90 -9.84
C GLU A 986 -24.17 -30.17 -10.66
N LEU A 987 -25.34 -30.76 -10.89
CA LEU A 987 -26.36 -30.15 -11.77
C LEU A 987 -27.19 -29.04 -11.11
N LYS A 988 -27.28 -29.05 -9.78
CA LYS A 988 -28.15 -28.15 -9.02
C LYS A 988 -27.59 -27.86 -7.63
N ALA A 989 -27.87 -26.67 -7.12
CA ALA A 989 -27.71 -26.35 -5.70
C ALA A 989 -29.08 -26.41 -5.02
N VAL A 990 -29.13 -26.87 -3.76
CA VAL A 990 -30.39 -27.09 -3.04
C VAL A 990 -30.41 -26.27 -1.76
N LEU A 991 -31.47 -25.47 -1.58
CA LEU A 991 -31.76 -24.73 -0.36
C LEU A 991 -33.04 -25.31 0.29
N PRO A 992 -32.92 -26.08 1.38
CA PRO A 992 -34.06 -26.71 2.03
C PRO A 992 -34.80 -25.74 2.97
N ASN A 993 -36.07 -26.04 3.25
CA ASN A 993 -36.87 -25.41 4.33
C ASN A 993 -37.11 -23.90 4.19
N VAL A 994 -37.14 -23.39 2.96
CA VAL A 994 -37.51 -22.01 2.63
C VAL A 994 -38.99 -21.78 2.95
N SER A 995 -39.31 -20.77 3.75
CA SER A 995 -40.69 -20.53 4.19
C SER A 995 -41.40 -19.58 3.25
N LEU A 996 -42.54 -20.00 2.70
CA LEU A 996 -43.42 -19.15 1.90
C LEU A 996 -44.82 -19.16 2.50
N SER A 997 -45.47 -17.99 2.55
CA SER A 997 -46.90 -17.90 2.82
C SER A 997 -47.69 -18.08 1.53
N LYS A 998 -48.97 -18.45 1.60
CA LYS A 998 -49.84 -18.39 0.42
C LYS A 998 -49.95 -16.94 -0.07
N GLY A 999 -49.65 -16.70 -1.35
CA GLY A 999 -49.73 -15.38 -1.96
C GLY A 999 -48.53 -15.03 -2.84
N LYS A 1000 -48.43 -13.75 -3.21
CA LYS A 1000 -47.35 -13.24 -4.07
C LYS A 1000 -46.08 -12.99 -3.25
N HIS A 1001 -44.95 -13.36 -3.83
CA HIS A 1001 -43.62 -13.13 -3.27
C HIS A 1001 -42.65 -12.61 -4.34
N LEU A 1002 -41.71 -11.77 -3.92
CA LEU A 1002 -40.58 -11.33 -4.74
C LEU A 1002 -39.34 -12.13 -4.36
N ILE A 1003 -38.70 -12.74 -5.35
CA ILE A 1003 -37.45 -13.48 -5.17
C ILE A 1003 -36.31 -12.69 -5.79
N THR A 1004 -35.21 -12.53 -5.07
CA THR A 1004 -33.97 -11.96 -5.61
C THR A 1004 -32.88 -13.02 -5.57
N LEU A 1005 -32.34 -13.35 -6.75
CA LEU A 1005 -31.18 -14.22 -6.89
C LEU A 1005 -29.94 -13.36 -7.08
N ILE A 1006 -28.96 -13.47 -6.18
CA ILE A 1006 -27.70 -12.71 -6.19
C ILE A 1006 -26.55 -13.68 -6.47
N SER A 1007 -25.66 -13.36 -7.41
CA SER A 1007 -24.46 -14.16 -7.61
C SER A 1007 -23.44 -13.93 -6.49
N ALA A 1008 -22.87 -15.01 -5.94
CA ALA A 1008 -21.81 -14.94 -4.94
C ALA A 1008 -20.43 -15.35 -5.50
N CYS A 1009 -20.33 -15.57 -6.83
CA CYS A 1009 -19.09 -15.93 -7.52
C CYS A 1009 -19.05 -15.33 -8.93
N SER A 1010 -17.85 -15.23 -9.51
CA SER A 1010 -17.72 -14.95 -10.95
C SER A 1010 -17.84 -16.24 -11.77
N TYR A 1011 -18.49 -16.16 -12.92
CA TYR A 1011 -18.69 -17.25 -13.89
C TYR A 1011 -19.44 -18.51 -13.40
N GLY A 1012 -19.81 -18.62 -12.13
CA GLY A 1012 -20.45 -19.83 -11.59
C GLY A 1012 -21.98 -19.90 -11.70
N VAL A 1013 -22.68 -18.79 -11.95
CA VAL A 1013 -24.15 -18.74 -11.89
C VAL A 1013 -24.77 -18.61 -13.29
N TRP A 1014 -25.05 -19.76 -13.90
CA TRP A 1014 -25.71 -19.90 -15.21
C TRP A 1014 -27.01 -20.69 -15.07
N PRO A 1015 -28.04 -20.10 -14.43
CA PRO A 1015 -29.25 -20.84 -14.09
C PRO A 1015 -30.08 -21.18 -15.33
N GLU A 1016 -30.62 -22.39 -15.35
CA GLU A 1016 -31.65 -22.82 -16.29
C GLU A 1016 -33.04 -22.63 -15.69
N SER A 1017 -33.22 -23.06 -14.44
CA SER A 1017 -34.49 -22.96 -13.73
C SER A 1017 -34.31 -22.82 -12.21
N LEU A 1018 -35.37 -22.34 -11.54
CA LEU A 1018 -35.54 -22.48 -10.10
C LEU A 1018 -36.75 -23.39 -9.85
N GLN A 1019 -36.54 -24.50 -9.15
CA GLN A 1019 -37.60 -25.46 -8.82
C GLN A 1019 -38.03 -25.29 -7.36
N PHE A 1020 -39.33 -25.11 -7.14
CA PHE A 1020 -39.92 -24.99 -5.80
C PHE A 1020 -40.76 -26.23 -5.52
N THR A 1021 -40.38 -26.99 -4.49
CA THR A 1021 -41.07 -28.21 -4.08
C THR A 1021 -41.56 -28.04 -2.65
N LEU A 1022 -42.87 -28.13 -2.42
CA LEU A 1022 -43.42 -28.08 -1.06
C LEU A 1022 -43.04 -29.36 -0.31
N ASN A 1023 -42.38 -29.22 0.83
CA ASN A 1023 -42.07 -30.33 1.71
C ASN A 1023 -43.39 -30.88 2.26
N THR A 1024 -43.67 -32.16 1.98
CA THR A 1024 -44.79 -32.85 2.61
C THR A 1024 -44.38 -33.19 4.05
N PRO A 1025 -45.22 -32.89 5.06
CA PRO A 1025 -44.95 -33.35 6.41
C PRO A 1025 -44.98 -34.88 6.42
N PHE A 1026 -43.88 -35.52 6.80
CA PHE A 1026 -43.83 -36.94 7.16
C PHE A 1026 -44.37 -37.16 8.56
#